data_AF-A0A936BJG4-F1
#
_entry.id   AF-A0A936BJG4-F1
#
_cell.length_a   1.000
_cell.length_b   1.000
_cell.length_c   1.000
_cell.angle_alpha   90.00
_cell.angle_beta   90.00
_cell.angle_gamma   90.00
#
_symmetry.space_group_name_H-M   'P 1'
#
loop_
_entity.id
_entity.type
_entity.pdbx_description
1 polymer ?
#
loop_
_entity_poly.entity_id
_entity_poly.type
_entity_poly.pdbx_seq_one_letter_code
_entity_poly.pdbx_strand_id
1 'polypeptide(L)'
;MRRPQGTLINQLAASTTTTETSTANNNATAQTVIFSADTPHILIDAVLYMGQDKATSQGDEAVRLINVGETTADLSGWVLSDGASNATLPFTTELASGAAMWLAKDGAAFQRQFGYPPALEQEGTIPALPQLLGTWPGYADTGDEVILRNSEGDVVDALVYKAGDVNQVGWAGTAVFPYSVGAERGQILFRKRDWGTGAPIPDTNTAADWAQDPDDPWAGRRAQYPGWQLEPFFFTHWVTPTAVYTLGITPDNGYEMFKAHISAAQDEILIETHTFEHWGIAQDLLSARQRGVSVTILLEGGPPGGMSDQQKYLCQQLEAAEGQCWFMVNDDPADVYDRYTYLHAKFMLVDGQQVLIASENLSPNSLPDDDKSDGTLGRRGTLLATNAAEVVSYVAGIWAADFAPALHHDLRRYDDTFAPPLGYVPITTTGGTTATVRYPAPLLVTAALPLELIHAPENATRPDSGLFGLLAQAGAGDEVLVQQLSERIVWDDGASLRFEAYVAAARRGATVRLLLDGFFDDPTSPTSNHATCIALLAIAQAEGLDVQCQTGNPTGLGIHNKMVLVRVGGRGYVHLGSLNGTETSHKLNRELAIQVQSDEMHAFLAEMFGRDWLYTQHLPLVLGGYVPPAGYLLISELLYDPIGPDADEFIELANPTSLPLDLGGYSLSDATLITDFADLRRFPAGTVLAPSEALVVAQQATAFRASYGFDPDFEVLETDAAVPNLIDDLGWGDPATFLQFGNSGDIIYLRDAQDNAVDVIAYGNRVYPASGVCPLVSASGHSLRRRPFWRDVNDCGRDFEDWPSPDPGLLPD
;
A
#
# COMPACT_ATOMS: atom_id res chain seq x y z
N MET A 1 41.37 26.60 46.93
CA MET A 1 41.72 26.32 45.52
C MET A 1 41.18 27.46 44.66
N ARG A 2 42.01 28.02 43.76
CA ARG A 2 41.57 29.06 42.83
C ARG A 2 40.62 28.42 41.82
N ARG A 3 39.42 29.00 41.61
CA ARG A 3 38.54 28.62 40.50
C ARG A 3 39.31 28.81 39.18
N PRO A 4 39.25 27.89 38.21
CA PRO A 4 39.85 28.13 36.91
C PRO A 4 39.11 29.31 36.27
N GLN A 5 39.80 30.43 36.07
CA GLN A 5 39.39 31.43 35.09
C GLN A 5 40.05 31.02 33.77
N GLY A 6 39.26 30.46 32.87
CA GLY A 6 39.65 30.16 31.50
C GLY A 6 38.55 30.65 30.56
N THR A 7 38.94 31.19 29.42
CA THR A 7 38.01 31.53 28.34
C THR A 7 37.71 30.23 27.58
N LEU A 8 36.44 29.82 27.55
CA LEU A 8 35.97 28.79 26.62
C LEU A 8 35.83 29.45 25.25
N ILE A 9 36.52 28.90 24.25
CA ILE A 9 36.47 29.36 22.87
C ILE A 9 36.04 28.17 22.02
N ASN A 10 34.82 28.21 21.50
CA ASN A 10 34.39 27.27 20.46
C ASN A 10 35.07 27.66 19.15
N GLN A 11 35.97 26.82 18.65
CA GLN A 11 36.51 26.94 17.30
C GLN A 11 35.90 25.85 16.43
N LEU A 12 34.93 26.24 15.61
CA LEU A 12 34.37 25.41 14.55
C LEU A 12 35.12 25.71 13.26
N ALA A 13 35.65 24.68 12.60
CA ALA A 13 36.25 24.78 11.29
C ALA A 13 35.69 23.68 10.39
N ALA A 14 34.98 24.07 9.34
CA ALA A 14 34.55 23.20 8.27
C ALA A 14 35.36 23.54 7.01
N SER A 15 35.92 22.52 6.35
CA SER A 15 36.65 22.70 5.09
C SER A 15 36.12 21.70 4.07
N THR A 16 35.68 22.23 2.93
CA THR A 16 35.30 21.44 1.75
C THR A 16 36.41 21.49 0.70
N THR A 17 36.60 20.39 -0.04
CA THR A 17 37.57 20.29 -1.15
C THR A 17 37.01 20.81 -2.48
N THR A 18 35.74 21.23 -2.53
CA THR A 18 35.04 21.74 -3.72
C THR A 18 34.37 23.08 -3.45
N THR A 19 34.21 23.90 -4.50
CA THR A 19 33.50 25.18 -4.40
C THR A 19 32.01 24.94 -4.17
N GLU A 20 31.46 25.44 -3.06
CA GLU A 20 30.04 25.33 -2.73
C GLU A 20 29.25 26.57 -3.18
N THR A 21 28.11 26.36 -3.83
CA THR A 21 27.25 27.42 -4.39
C THR A 21 26.08 27.82 -3.48
N SER A 22 25.69 26.95 -2.55
CA SER A 22 24.71 27.25 -1.50
C SER A 22 25.46 27.43 -0.20
N THR A 23 25.71 28.66 0.24
CA THR A 23 26.31 28.90 1.55
C THR A 23 25.27 29.00 2.66
N ALA A 24 23.97 28.95 2.32
CA ALA A 24 22.87 29.15 3.26
C ALA A 24 22.56 27.91 4.11
N ASN A 25 22.96 26.72 3.66
CA ASN A 25 22.86 25.44 4.38
C ASN A 25 24.14 25.10 5.17
N ASN A 26 25.17 25.94 5.11
CA ASN A 26 26.35 25.82 5.96
C ASN A 26 26.00 26.24 7.38
N ASN A 27 25.55 25.28 8.18
CA ASN A 27 25.28 25.48 9.59
C ASN A 27 26.31 24.70 10.42
N ALA A 28 26.90 25.39 11.40
CA ALA A 28 27.73 24.80 12.43
C ALA A 28 27.34 25.43 13.75
N THR A 29 26.58 24.69 14.56
CA THR A 29 26.13 25.14 15.88
C THR A 29 27.02 24.50 16.93
N ALA A 30 27.68 25.31 17.76
CA ALA A 30 28.33 24.85 18.99
C ALA A 30 27.70 25.56 20.17
N GLN A 31 26.91 24.83 20.95
CA GLN A 31 26.34 25.32 22.19
C GLN A 31 27.20 24.81 23.34
N THR A 32 27.88 25.72 24.03
CA THR A 32 28.54 25.39 25.30
C THR A 32 27.59 25.76 26.41
N VAL A 33 26.94 24.77 26.99
CA VAL A 33 26.15 24.98 28.20
C VAL A 33 27.08 24.74 29.40
N ILE A 34 27.43 25.81 30.10
CA ILE A 34 28.21 25.71 31.34
C ILE A 34 27.22 25.52 32.47
N PHE A 35 26.91 24.27 32.79
CA PHE A 35 26.30 23.95 34.07
C PHE A 35 27.40 23.91 35.13
N SER A 36 27.05 24.19 36.38
CA SER A 36 27.86 23.70 37.48
C SER A 36 27.85 22.17 37.37
N ALA A 37 29.02 21.54 37.25
CA ALA A 37 29.16 20.08 37.12
C ALA A 37 28.57 19.28 38.30
N ASP A 38 28.12 19.99 39.34
CA ASP A 38 27.55 19.42 40.57
C ASP A 38 26.01 19.60 40.68
N THR A 39 25.32 20.06 39.63
CA THR A 39 23.86 20.33 39.69
C THR A 39 23.07 19.38 38.79
N PRO A 40 22.09 18.62 39.34
CA PRO A 40 21.14 17.87 38.52
C PRO A 40 20.32 18.82 37.65
N HIS A 41 20.02 18.39 36.43
CA HIS A 41 19.21 19.15 35.48
C HIS A 41 18.08 18.26 34.98
N ILE A 42 16.86 18.56 35.46
CA ILE A 42 15.68 17.75 35.18
C ILE A 42 14.79 18.48 34.19
N LEU A 43 14.35 17.77 33.18
CA LEU A 43 13.38 18.26 32.20
C LEU A 43 12.13 17.39 32.23
N ILE A 44 11.00 18.02 31.92
CA ILE A 44 9.79 17.37 31.44
C ILE A 44 10.11 16.86 30.03
N ASP A 45 10.17 15.55 29.89
CA ASP A 45 10.62 14.91 28.66
C ASP A 45 9.48 14.53 27.73
N ALA A 46 8.37 14.10 28.31
CA ALA A 46 7.19 13.66 27.59
C ALA A 46 5.92 13.84 28.42
N VAL A 47 4.80 14.10 27.77
CA VAL A 47 3.50 14.33 28.39
C VAL A 47 2.41 13.64 27.57
N LEU A 48 1.68 12.72 28.21
CA LEU A 48 0.42 12.19 27.72
C LEU A 48 -0.71 12.93 28.45
N TYR A 49 -1.25 13.97 27.79
CA TYR A 49 -2.33 14.80 28.34
C TYR A 49 -3.73 14.26 27.97
N MET A 50 -3.88 13.76 26.74
CA MET A 50 -5.13 13.19 26.23
C MET A 50 -5.00 11.67 26.16
N GLY A 51 -5.14 11.03 27.32
CA GLY A 51 -5.00 9.59 27.49
C GLY A 51 -5.91 8.75 26.58
N GLN A 52 -5.49 7.53 26.29
CA GLN A 52 -6.31 6.56 25.57
C GLN A 52 -7.40 5.97 26.47
N ASP A 53 -7.22 5.93 27.79
CA ASP A 53 -8.17 5.30 28.71
C ASP A 53 -9.47 6.10 28.89
N LYS A 54 -10.50 5.78 28.10
CA LYS A 54 -11.81 6.44 28.22
C LYS A 54 -12.59 5.93 29.43
N ALA A 55 -12.36 4.70 29.85
CA ALA A 55 -13.12 4.05 30.91
C ALA A 55 -12.90 4.70 32.28
N THR A 56 -11.70 5.23 32.52
CA THR A 56 -11.31 5.86 33.79
C THR A 56 -11.20 7.39 33.70
N SER A 57 -11.76 8.01 32.67
CA SER A 57 -11.61 9.45 32.41
C SER A 57 -10.13 9.84 32.32
N GLN A 58 -9.40 9.21 31.40
CA GLN A 58 -7.99 9.43 31.11
C GLN A 58 -7.09 9.09 32.30
N GLY A 59 -7.30 7.93 32.92
CA GLY A 59 -6.46 7.44 34.02
C GLY A 59 -5.00 7.22 33.62
N ASP A 60 -4.74 7.02 32.33
CA ASP A 60 -3.41 6.85 31.77
C ASP A 60 -2.65 8.17 31.51
N GLU A 61 -3.20 9.33 31.89
CA GLU A 61 -2.45 10.59 31.90
C GLU A 61 -1.10 10.43 32.62
N ALA A 62 -0.04 10.90 31.98
CA ALA A 62 1.31 10.67 32.46
C ALA A 62 2.31 11.75 32.03
N VAL A 63 3.31 11.97 32.88
CA VAL A 63 4.44 12.87 32.64
C VAL A 63 5.73 12.10 32.83
N ARG A 64 6.64 12.20 31.87
CA ARG A 64 7.98 11.65 31.98
C ARG A 64 8.97 12.73 32.36
N LEU A 65 9.81 12.45 33.35
CA LEU A 65 10.95 13.28 33.71
C LEU A 65 12.24 12.63 33.23
N ILE A 66 13.21 13.43 32.80
CA ILE A 66 14.57 12.97 32.44
C ILE A 66 15.62 13.82 33.14
N ASN A 67 16.70 13.18 33.60
CA ASN A 67 17.87 13.87 34.13
C ASN A 67 18.93 14.01 33.05
N VAL A 68 19.04 15.21 32.46
CA VAL A 68 20.09 15.56 31.48
C VAL A 68 21.36 16.10 32.15
N GLY A 69 21.39 16.19 33.48
CA GLY A 69 22.58 16.55 34.24
C GLY A 69 23.57 15.40 34.41
N GLU A 70 24.79 15.70 34.84
CA GLU A 70 25.88 14.71 35.01
C GLU A 70 25.84 13.95 36.35
N THR A 71 24.94 14.34 37.26
CA THR A 71 24.83 13.77 38.61
C THR A 71 23.42 13.27 38.89
N THR A 72 23.28 12.25 39.73
CA THR A 72 21.98 11.82 40.26
C THR A 72 21.25 12.98 40.94
N ALA A 73 19.96 13.14 40.63
CA ALA A 73 19.10 14.15 41.21
C ALA A 73 18.28 13.58 42.37
N ASP A 74 18.23 14.29 43.49
CA ASP A 74 17.24 14.06 44.54
C ASP A 74 15.99 14.89 44.23
N LEU A 75 14.90 14.21 43.91
CA LEU A 75 13.61 14.80 43.54
C LEU A 75 12.62 14.80 44.71
N SER A 76 13.10 14.53 45.92
CA SER A 76 12.29 14.52 47.13
C SER A 76 11.56 15.86 47.34
N GLY A 77 10.23 15.81 47.41
CA GLY A 77 9.41 17.00 47.61
C GLY A 77 9.29 17.91 46.39
N TRP A 78 9.79 17.52 45.22
CA TRP A 78 9.50 18.21 43.96
C TRP A 78 8.02 18.04 43.60
N VAL A 79 7.48 18.98 42.83
CA VAL A 79 6.04 19.06 42.55
C VAL A 79 5.78 19.15 41.05
N LEU A 80 4.84 18.34 40.59
CA LEU A 80 4.20 18.41 39.29
C LEU A 80 2.85 19.14 39.44
N SER A 81 2.59 20.13 38.58
CA SER A 81 1.43 21.02 38.70
C SER A 81 0.90 21.47 37.32
N ASP A 82 -0.37 21.88 37.29
CA ASP A 82 -1.07 22.63 36.23
C ASP A 82 -1.34 24.09 36.65
N GLY A 83 -0.72 24.55 37.75
CA GLY A 83 -1.00 25.86 38.36
C GLY A 83 -2.18 25.88 39.34
N ALA A 84 -3.00 24.83 39.40
CA ALA A 84 -4.16 24.73 40.30
C ALA A 84 -4.03 23.56 41.32
N SER A 85 -3.55 22.42 40.86
CA SER A 85 -3.38 21.15 41.56
C SER A 85 -1.90 20.77 41.61
N ASN A 86 -1.54 19.90 42.56
CA ASN A 86 -0.15 19.55 42.85
C ASN A 86 -0.01 18.07 43.22
N ALA A 87 0.82 17.35 42.46
CA ALA A 87 1.32 16.02 42.78
C ALA A 87 2.80 16.12 43.21
N THR A 88 3.11 15.70 44.42
CA THR A 88 4.43 15.82 45.03
C THR A 88 5.16 14.48 45.01
N LEU A 89 6.42 14.49 44.57
CA LEU A 89 7.28 13.33 44.56
C LEU A 89 7.68 12.96 46.01
N PRO A 90 7.58 11.69 46.41
CA PRO A 90 7.88 11.27 47.78
C PRO A 90 9.36 11.47 48.14
N PHE A 91 9.65 11.55 49.45
CA PHE A 91 10.98 11.86 50.03
C PHE A 91 12.05 10.77 49.86
N THR A 92 11.93 9.92 48.83
CA THR A 92 12.86 8.85 48.48
C THR A 92 13.10 8.80 46.97
N THR A 93 12.73 9.84 46.23
CA THR A 93 12.74 9.82 44.76
C THR A 93 14.07 10.31 44.25
N GLU A 94 14.84 9.42 43.60
CA GLU A 94 16.10 9.76 42.96
C GLU A 94 16.03 9.47 41.45
N LEU A 95 16.71 10.28 40.65
CA LEU A 95 16.86 10.06 39.21
C LEU A 95 18.32 10.10 38.81
N ALA A 96 18.88 8.96 38.42
CA ALA A 96 20.26 8.87 37.96
C ALA A 96 20.52 9.74 36.72
N SER A 97 21.77 10.17 36.52
CA SER A 97 22.17 10.88 35.30
C SER A 97 21.83 10.06 34.05
N GLY A 98 21.22 10.70 33.06
CA GLY A 98 20.75 10.08 31.82
C GLY A 98 19.51 9.19 31.96
N ALA A 99 19.03 8.95 33.18
CA ALA A 99 17.83 8.15 33.40
C ALA A 99 16.55 8.99 33.23
N ALA A 100 15.46 8.30 32.91
CA ALA A 100 14.13 8.88 32.85
C ALA A 100 13.13 8.04 33.64
N MET A 101 12.05 8.66 34.11
CA MET A 101 10.98 7.99 34.85
C MET A 101 9.61 8.51 34.44
N TRP A 102 8.63 7.61 34.34
CA TRP A 102 7.22 7.95 34.11
C TRP A 102 6.50 8.12 35.45
N LEU A 103 5.74 9.21 35.55
CA LEU A 103 4.80 9.52 36.62
C LEU A 103 3.40 9.44 36.02
N ALA A 104 2.48 8.70 36.63
CA ALA A 104 1.13 8.54 36.10
C ALA A 104 0.05 8.88 37.13
N LYS A 105 -1.15 9.18 36.65
CA LYS A 105 -2.35 9.29 37.49
C LYS A 105 -2.74 7.93 38.07
N ASP A 106 -3.12 6.98 37.20
CA ASP A 106 -3.46 5.59 37.53
C ASP A 106 -2.42 4.64 36.91
N GLY A 107 -1.70 3.89 37.76
CA GLY A 107 -0.64 2.99 37.31
C GLY A 107 -1.13 1.80 36.49
N ALA A 108 -2.31 1.27 36.78
CA ALA A 108 -2.92 0.16 36.04
C ALA A 108 -3.43 0.61 34.66
N ALA A 109 -4.01 1.81 34.58
CA ALA A 109 -4.39 2.43 33.31
C ALA A 109 -3.15 2.69 32.43
N PHE A 110 -2.10 3.28 33.00
CA PHE A 110 -0.81 3.47 32.32
C PHE A 110 -0.24 2.13 31.84
N GLN A 111 -0.16 1.13 32.72
CA GLN A 111 0.44 -0.17 32.37
C GLN A 111 -0.31 -0.87 31.24
N ARG A 112 -1.64 -0.74 31.19
CA ARG A 112 -2.48 -1.31 30.12
C ARG A 112 -2.12 -0.73 28.75
N GLN A 113 -1.83 0.57 28.65
CA GLN A 113 -1.50 1.20 27.36
C GLN A 113 0.00 1.10 27.01
N PHE A 114 0.89 1.21 27.99
CA PHE A 114 2.35 1.20 27.75
C PHE A 114 2.97 -0.21 27.76
N GLY A 115 2.28 -1.19 28.33
CA GLY A 115 2.78 -2.57 28.51
C GLY A 115 3.76 -2.74 29.67
N TYR A 116 4.06 -1.69 30.43
CA TYR A 116 4.90 -1.72 31.64
C TYR A 116 4.42 -0.68 32.66
N PRO A 117 4.63 -0.89 33.97
CA PRO A 117 4.17 0.04 35.00
C PRO A 117 4.98 1.35 35.00
N PRO A 118 4.38 2.47 35.46
CA PRO A 118 5.14 3.71 35.67
C PRO A 118 6.08 3.55 36.88
N ALA A 119 6.98 4.52 37.07
CA ALA A 119 7.86 4.53 38.24
C ALA A 119 7.12 4.96 39.51
N LEU A 120 6.18 5.90 39.38
CA LEU A 120 5.30 6.36 40.44
C LEU A 120 3.89 6.57 39.89
N GLU A 121 2.89 6.41 40.75
CA GLU A 121 1.48 6.67 40.44
C GLU A 121 0.81 7.50 41.54
N GLN A 122 -0.37 8.07 41.28
CA GLN A 122 -1.12 8.83 42.27
C GLN A 122 -2.29 8.05 42.90
N GLU A 123 -3.02 7.26 42.12
CA GLU A 123 -4.26 6.61 42.57
C GLU A 123 -4.04 5.29 43.33
N GLY A 124 -2.82 4.74 43.31
CA GLY A 124 -2.46 3.53 44.06
C GLY A 124 -3.10 2.26 43.54
N THR A 125 -3.31 2.16 42.23
CA THR A 125 -3.93 0.98 41.59
C THR A 125 -2.95 -0.18 41.45
N ILE A 126 -1.65 0.06 41.55
CA ILE A 126 -0.59 -0.95 41.65
C ILE A 126 0.07 -0.87 43.04
N PRO A 127 -0.33 -1.72 44.01
CA PRO A 127 0.09 -1.61 45.41
C PRO A 127 1.61 -1.65 45.68
N ALA A 128 2.39 -2.14 44.72
CA ALA A 128 3.85 -2.24 44.82
C ALA A 128 4.58 -0.94 44.44
N LEU A 129 3.93 0.02 43.79
CA LEU A 129 4.56 1.24 43.31
C LEU A 129 4.60 2.33 44.39
N PRO A 130 5.68 3.14 44.44
CA PRO A 130 5.70 4.38 45.21
C PRO A 130 4.59 5.34 44.76
N GLN A 131 4.06 6.11 45.72
CA GLN A 131 2.90 6.97 45.49
C GLN A 131 3.30 8.44 45.44
N LEU A 132 2.79 9.15 44.45
CA LEU A 132 2.73 10.61 44.41
C LEU A 132 1.78 11.09 45.51
N LEU A 133 2.17 12.15 46.21
CA LEU A 133 1.37 12.75 47.28
C LEU A 133 0.55 13.93 46.74
N GLY A 134 -0.66 14.15 47.25
CA GLY A 134 -1.51 15.24 46.79
C GLY A 134 -2.49 14.80 45.70
N THR A 135 -2.76 15.69 44.75
CA THR A 135 -3.78 15.48 43.70
C THR A 135 -3.09 15.53 42.35
N TRP A 136 -3.37 14.55 41.48
CA TRP A 136 -2.92 14.62 40.09
C TRP A 136 -3.41 15.91 39.41
N PRO A 137 -2.58 16.63 38.64
CA PRO A 137 -2.98 17.90 38.03
C PRO A 137 -4.27 17.81 37.19
N GLY A 138 -4.39 16.77 36.36
CA GLY A 138 -5.56 16.54 35.51
C GLY A 138 -5.55 17.43 34.28
N TYR A 139 -4.70 17.08 33.32
CA TYR A 139 -4.32 17.96 32.21
C TYR A 139 -5.45 18.12 31.20
N ALA A 140 -5.86 19.36 30.91
CA ALA A 140 -7.01 19.60 30.05
C ALA A 140 -6.75 19.27 28.57
N ASP A 141 -7.64 18.48 27.94
CA ASP A 141 -7.59 18.16 26.50
C ASP A 141 -7.54 19.40 25.60
N THR A 142 -8.11 20.53 26.05
CA THR A 142 -8.16 21.79 25.28
C THR A 142 -6.88 22.61 25.38
N GLY A 143 -5.99 22.30 26.31
CA GLY A 143 -4.76 23.05 26.58
C GLY A 143 -4.58 23.38 28.06
N ASP A 144 -3.32 23.29 28.49
CA ASP A 144 -2.93 23.43 29.89
C ASP A 144 -1.42 23.72 30.00
N GLU A 145 -0.94 23.86 31.23
CA GLU A 145 0.48 23.90 31.57
C GLU A 145 0.90 22.64 32.33
N VAL A 146 2.09 22.15 32.05
CA VAL A 146 2.76 21.12 32.86
C VAL A 146 3.96 21.79 33.50
N ILE A 147 3.91 21.96 34.82
CA ILE A 147 4.90 22.75 35.57
C ILE A 147 5.63 21.82 36.52
N LEU A 148 6.96 21.78 36.41
CA LEU A 148 7.84 21.10 37.34
C LEU A 148 8.47 22.10 38.29
N ARG A 149 8.32 21.89 39.60
CA ARG A 149 8.94 22.71 40.65
C ARG A 149 9.89 21.91 41.51
N ASN A 150 11.00 22.53 41.90
CA ASN A 150 11.90 21.95 42.90
C ASN A 150 11.29 22.02 44.31
N SER A 151 12.00 21.45 45.30
CA SER A 151 11.59 21.46 46.70
C SER A 151 11.51 22.86 47.35
N GLU A 152 12.11 23.88 46.72
CA GLU A 152 12.07 25.29 47.17
C GLU A 152 10.87 26.05 46.57
N GLY A 153 10.18 25.45 45.59
CA GLY A 153 9.02 26.01 44.90
C GLY A 153 9.33 26.74 43.60
N ASP A 154 10.61 26.81 43.21
CA ASP A 154 11.04 27.40 41.95
C ASP A 154 10.63 26.52 40.77
N VAL A 155 10.19 27.14 39.68
CA VAL A 155 9.93 26.42 38.43
C VAL A 155 11.26 26.01 37.81
N VAL A 156 11.39 24.71 37.54
CA VAL A 156 12.58 24.09 36.93
C VAL A 156 12.39 23.93 35.43
N ASP A 157 11.22 23.46 35.03
CA ASP A 157 10.85 23.28 33.62
C ASP A 157 9.33 23.45 33.47
N ALA A 158 8.88 23.83 32.28
CA ALA A 158 7.47 23.93 31.95
C ALA A 158 7.21 23.51 30.50
N LEU A 159 6.01 22.95 30.27
CA LEU A 159 5.42 22.79 28.95
C LEU A 159 4.10 23.55 28.93
N VAL A 160 3.85 24.31 27.87
CA VAL A 160 2.51 24.88 27.59
C VAL A 160 2.02 24.29 26.28
N TYR A 161 0.81 23.75 26.27
CA TYR A 161 0.21 23.16 25.06
C TYR A 161 -1.19 23.70 24.77
N LYS A 162 -1.54 23.75 23.48
CA LYS A 162 -2.82 24.24 22.94
C LYS A 162 -3.26 25.59 23.55
N ALA A 163 -4.39 25.62 24.27
CA ALA A 163 -4.94 26.82 24.89
C ALA A 163 -4.32 27.22 26.25
N GLY A 164 -3.22 26.59 26.69
CA GLY A 164 -2.53 26.95 27.92
C GLY A 164 -1.96 28.39 27.91
N ASP A 165 -1.68 28.92 29.10
CA ASP A 165 -1.10 30.23 29.37
C ASP A 165 0.37 30.29 28.98
N VAL A 166 0.62 30.84 27.80
CA VAL A 166 1.97 31.10 27.29
C VAL A 166 2.78 32.11 28.12
N ASN A 167 2.20 32.73 29.16
CA ASN A 167 2.92 33.57 30.12
C ASN A 167 3.44 32.78 31.33
N GLN A 168 3.26 31.46 31.37
CA GLN A 168 3.78 30.59 32.41
C GLN A 168 5.30 30.78 32.59
N VAL A 169 5.73 30.95 33.84
CA VAL A 169 7.15 31.04 34.18
C VAL A 169 7.85 29.75 33.77
N GLY A 170 9.01 29.86 33.10
CA GLY A 170 9.69 28.71 32.52
C GLY A 170 9.20 28.36 31.10
N TRP A 171 8.37 29.21 30.47
CA TRP A 171 7.98 29.06 29.08
C TRP A 171 8.16 30.36 28.29
N ALA A 172 8.46 30.24 27.01
CA ALA A 172 8.53 31.36 26.08
C ALA A 172 7.97 30.98 24.70
N GLY A 173 7.27 31.92 24.07
CA GLY A 173 6.75 31.74 22.72
C GLY A 173 5.38 31.06 22.67
N THR A 174 5.09 30.36 21.59
CA THR A 174 3.80 29.71 21.36
C THR A 174 3.69 28.41 22.15
N ALA A 175 2.46 27.95 22.36
CA ALA A 175 2.20 26.63 22.91
C ALA A 175 2.56 25.51 21.91
N VAL A 176 2.84 24.32 22.42
CA VAL A 176 2.95 23.10 21.62
C VAL A 176 1.56 22.63 21.20
N PHE A 177 1.43 22.16 19.96
CA PHE A 177 0.22 21.51 19.46
C PHE A 177 0.54 20.07 19.12
N PRO A 178 -0.41 19.12 19.30
CA PRO A 178 -0.22 17.76 18.81
C PRO A 178 0.04 17.80 17.30
N TYR A 179 0.87 16.86 16.83
CA TYR A 179 1.11 16.67 15.42
C TYR A 179 -0.20 16.31 14.71
N SER A 180 -0.45 16.96 13.57
CA SER A 180 -1.73 16.93 12.88
C SER A 180 -1.99 15.67 12.06
N VAL A 181 -0.98 14.83 11.86
CA VAL A 181 -1.11 13.57 11.11
C VAL A 181 -1.15 12.41 12.10
N GLY A 182 -2.17 11.56 11.97
CA GLY A 182 -2.49 10.51 12.93
C GLY A 182 -3.57 10.92 13.93
N ALA A 183 -3.79 10.10 14.96
CA ALA A 183 -4.73 10.39 16.03
C ALA A 183 -4.15 11.40 17.05
N GLU A 184 -4.96 12.36 17.51
CA GLU A 184 -4.59 13.24 18.62
C GLU A 184 -4.66 12.52 19.96
N ARG A 185 -5.71 11.72 20.19
CA ARG A 185 -5.86 10.94 21.42
C ARG A 185 -4.76 9.89 21.50
N GLY A 186 -4.13 9.78 22.67
CA GLY A 186 -2.97 8.92 22.88
C GLY A 186 -1.65 9.53 22.42
N GLN A 187 -1.66 10.68 21.72
CA GLN A 187 -0.42 11.26 21.26
C GLN A 187 0.38 11.82 22.44
N ILE A 188 1.61 11.34 22.59
CA ILE A 188 2.56 11.81 23.58
C ILE A 188 3.26 13.03 22.99
N LEU A 189 3.19 14.17 23.68
CA LEU A 189 4.07 15.30 23.39
C LEU A 189 5.45 14.93 23.94
N PHE A 190 6.52 15.02 23.15
CA PHE A 190 7.86 14.60 23.59
C PHE A 190 8.97 15.51 23.07
N ARG A 191 10.06 15.64 23.83
CA ARG A 191 11.22 16.44 23.43
C ARG A 191 11.98 15.81 22.26
N LYS A 192 12.39 16.64 21.28
CA LYS A 192 13.25 16.21 20.18
C LYS A 192 14.55 15.61 20.71
N ARG A 193 15.05 14.63 19.98
CA ARG A 193 16.33 13.97 20.26
C ARG A 193 17.39 14.47 19.31
N ASP A 194 18.59 14.69 19.84
CA ASP A 194 19.77 14.94 19.03
C ASP A 194 20.14 13.68 18.24
N TRP A 195 20.29 13.81 16.92
CA TRP A 195 20.54 12.67 16.05
C TRP A 195 21.84 11.94 16.39
N GLY A 196 22.89 12.65 16.83
CA GLY A 196 24.19 12.06 17.13
C GLY A 196 24.22 11.28 18.45
N THR A 197 23.47 11.72 19.45
CA THR A 197 23.57 11.21 20.84
C THR A 197 22.33 10.48 21.33
N GLY A 198 21.15 10.74 20.75
CA GLY A 198 19.87 10.23 21.22
C GLY A 198 19.37 10.90 22.52
N ALA A 199 20.11 11.87 23.05
CA ALA A 199 19.69 12.67 24.20
C ALA A 199 18.70 13.76 23.78
N PRO A 200 17.88 14.32 24.69
CA PRO A 200 17.10 15.51 24.40
C PRO A 200 17.98 16.64 23.85
N ILE A 201 17.48 17.38 22.86
CA ILE A 201 18.17 18.60 22.40
C ILE A 201 18.21 19.65 23.51
N PRO A 202 19.14 20.63 23.46
CA PRO A 202 19.24 21.66 24.48
C PRO A 202 17.92 22.40 24.66
N ASP A 203 17.45 22.47 25.91
CA ASP A 203 16.21 23.14 26.26
C ASP A 203 16.29 24.65 26.05
N THR A 204 15.34 25.19 25.28
CA THR A 204 15.17 26.62 25.03
C THR A 204 13.93 27.18 25.72
N ASN A 205 13.16 26.34 26.43
CA ASN A 205 11.88 26.67 27.05
C ASN A 205 10.85 27.13 26.00
N THR A 206 10.87 26.53 24.80
CA THR A 206 9.95 26.89 23.71
C THR A 206 9.36 25.67 23.01
N ALA A 207 8.34 25.89 22.19
CA ALA A 207 7.75 24.84 21.36
C ALA A 207 8.76 24.18 20.39
N ALA A 208 9.86 24.87 20.04
CA ALA A 208 10.90 24.34 19.17
C ALA A 208 11.72 23.20 19.81
N ASP A 209 11.55 22.93 21.10
CA ASP A 209 12.22 21.80 21.78
C ASP A 209 11.49 20.47 21.57
N TRP A 210 10.25 20.52 21.06
CA TRP A 210 9.31 19.40 21.04
C TRP A 210 9.21 18.78 19.64
N ALA A 211 9.01 17.46 19.58
CA ALA A 211 8.94 16.71 18.34
C ALA A 211 7.67 17.01 17.52
N GLN A 212 6.76 17.81 18.08
CA GLN A 212 5.60 18.35 17.38
C GLN A 212 5.89 19.67 16.66
N ASP A 213 7.10 20.22 16.78
CA ASP A 213 7.53 21.44 16.12
C ASP A 213 7.19 21.43 14.61
N PRO A 214 6.30 22.32 14.14
CA PRO A 214 5.88 22.35 12.73
C PRO A 214 6.95 22.90 11.80
N ASP A 215 7.97 23.58 12.33
CA ASP A 215 9.02 24.22 11.54
C ASP A 215 10.24 23.30 11.31
N ASP A 216 10.28 22.14 11.98
CA ASP A 216 11.34 21.13 11.83
C ASP A 216 10.80 19.87 11.15
N PRO A 217 11.02 19.68 9.84
CA PRO A 217 10.48 18.52 9.13
C PRO A 217 11.26 17.22 9.41
N TRP A 218 12.44 17.28 10.03
CA TRP A 218 13.31 16.14 10.24
C TRP A 218 13.11 15.53 11.63
N ALA A 219 13.32 16.33 12.67
CA ALA A 219 13.20 15.92 14.06
C ALA A 219 11.87 16.35 14.70
N GLY A 220 11.19 17.35 14.12
CA GLY A 220 9.83 17.75 14.47
C GLY A 220 8.79 17.06 13.59
N ARG A 221 7.54 17.55 13.66
CA ARG A 221 6.38 16.98 12.97
C ARG A 221 6.21 15.47 13.15
N ARG A 222 6.26 14.98 14.40
CA ARG A 222 6.17 13.57 14.74
C ARG A 222 5.13 13.30 15.83
N ALA A 223 4.49 12.15 15.72
CA ALA A 223 3.71 11.56 16.79
C ALA A 223 4.56 10.54 17.57
N GLN A 224 4.12 10.24 18.78
CA GLN A 224 4.51 9.05 19.53
C GLN A 224 3.25 8.55 20.26
N TYR A 225 3.07 7.23 20.33
CA TYR A 225 1.96 6.60 21.04
C TYR A 225 2.46 5.67 22.15
N PRO A 226 1.63 5.36 23.16
CA PRO A 226 1.93 4.35 24.17
C PRO A 226 2.42 3.04 23.56
N GLY A 227 3.40 2.41 24.20
CA GLY A 227 3.97 1.14 23.73
C GLY A 227 5.05 1.26 22.64
N TRP A 228 5.26 2.44 22.03
CA TRP A 228 6.40 2.67 21.14
C TRP A 228 7.72 2.69 21.91
N GLN A 229 8.74 1.99 21.40
CA GLN A 229 10.06 1.92 21.99
C GLN A 229 11.07 2.77 21.20
N LEU A 230 10.91 4.10 21.25
CA LEU A 230 11.74 5.01 20.44
C LEU A 230 13.23 4.98 20.82
N GLU A 231 13.58 4.86 22.11
CA GLU A 231 14.97 4.97 22.56
C GLU A 231 15.85 3.76 22.19
N PRO A 232 15.42 2.49 22.43
CA PRO A 232 16.20 1.33 22.02
C PRO A 232 16.46 1.28 20.52
N PHE A 233 15.57 1.86 19.72
CA PHE A 233 15.59 1.80 18.26
C PHE A 233 15.86 3.15 17.59
N PHE A 234 16.35 4.15 18.36
CA PHE A 234 16.57 5.52 17.86
C PHE A 234 17.63 5.60 16.75
N PHE A 235 18.66 4.75 16.83
CA PHE A 235 19.73 4.66 15.84
C PHE A 235 19.43 3.58 14.82
N THR A 236 19.87 3.79 13.58
CA THR A 236 19.94 2.70 12.60
C THR A 236 21.02 1.70 13.01
N HIS A 237 20.87 0.44 12.59
CA HIS A 237 21.78 -0.63 12.97
C HIS A 237 22.78 -0.94 11.84
N TRP A 238 24.06 -0.64 12.07
CA TRP A 238 25.14 -0.82 11.09
C TRP A 238 26.01 -2.03 11.39
N VAL A 239 26.21 -2.90 10.40
CA VAL A 239 27.06 -4.09 10.53
C VAL A 239 27.80 -4.41 9.22
N THR A 240 28.85 -5.23 9.28
CA THR A 240 29.54 -5.75 8.07
C THR A 240 29.82 -7.25 8.22
N PRO A 241 28.77 -8.09 8.33
CA PRO A 241 28.93 -9.51 8.59
C PRO A 241 29.34 -10.25 7.32
N THR A 242 30.09 -11.34 7.48
CA THR A 242 30.26 -12.33 6.42
C THR A 242 29.10 -13.31 6.49
N ALA A 243 28.21 -13.27 5.51
CA ALA A 243 26.99 -14.07 5.51
C ALA A 243 26.62 -14.51 4.10
N VAL A 244 25.59 -15.34 4.02
CA VAL A 244 24.89 -15.68 2.79
C VAL A 244 23.72 -14.72 2.64
N TYR A 245 23.54 -14.22 1.42
CA TYR A 245 22.45 -13.34 1.04
C TYR A 245 21.76 -13.90 -0.19
N THR A 246 20.44 -14.01 -0.13
CA THR A 246 19.62 -14.47 -1.25
C THR A 246 18.67 -13.36 -1.64
N LEU A 247 18.76 -12.86 -2.87
CA LEU A 247 17.96 -11.76 -3.37
C LEU A 247 16.98 -12.28 -4.42
N GLY A 248 15.69 -12.14 -4.13
CA GLY A 248 14.58 -12.55 -4.99
C GLY A 248 13.84 -11.39 -5.63
N ILE A 249 13.14 -11.69 -6.73
CA ILE A 249 12.32 -10.76 -7.51
C ILE A 249 10.94 -11.40 -7.68
N THR A 250 9.88 -10.64 -7.39
CA THR A 250 8.51 -11.06 -7.69
C THR A 250 8.05 -10.47 -9.03
N PRO A 251 7.17 -11.16 -9.78
CA PRO A 251 6.58 -12.48 -9.52
C PRO A 251 7.45 -13.69 -9.96
N ASP A 252 8.69 -13.44 -10.38
CA ASP A 252 9.54 -14.45 -11.03
C ASP A 252 9.98 -15.62 -10.13
N ASN A 253 10.49 -15.34 -8.91
CA ASN A 253 11.08 -16.37 -8.02
C ASN A 253 10.81 -16.18 -6.52
N GLY A 254 9.95 -15.22 -6.15
CA GLY A 254 9.73 -14.87 -4.75
C GLY A 254 9.01 -15.96 -3.96
N TYR A 255 8.04 -16.65 -4.56
CA TYR A 255 7.32 -17.76 -3.90
C TYR A 255 8.29 -18.91 -3.57
N GLU A 256 9.11 -19.31 -4.54
CA GLU A 256 10.09 -20.39 -4.41
C GLU A 256 11.08 -20.08 -3.30
N MET A 257 11.46 -18.81 -3.15
CA MET A 257 12.33 -18.36 -2.07
C MET A 257 11.66 -18.48 -0.69
N PHE A 258 10.40 -18.05 -0.53
CA PHE A 258 9.64 -18.26 0.73
C PHE A 258 9.52 -19.75 1.06
N LYS A 259 9.09 -20.55 0.07
CA LYS A 259 8.92 -21.99 0.20
C LYS A 259 10.21 -22.68 0.64
N ALA A 260 11.36 -22.31 0.09
CA ALA A 260 12.64 -22.90 0.44
C ALA A 260 12.99 -22.67 1.92
N HIS A 261 12.77 -21.46 2.44
CA HIS A 261 13.06 -21.14 3.84
C HIS A 261 12.07 -21.82 4.80
N ILE A 262 10.77 -21.81 4.48
CA ILE A 262 9.75 -22.52 5.28
C ILE A 262 10.00 -24.03 5.28
N SER A 263 10.44 -24.60 4.16
CA SER A 263 10.75 -26.03 4.05
C SER A 263 12.00 -26.41 4.84
N ALA A 264 12.96 -25.49 4.96
CA ALA A 264 14.21 -25.71 5.69
C ALA A 264 14.06 -25.57 7.22
N ALA A 265 13.03 -24.86 7.70
CA ALA A 265 12.78 -24.64 9.12
C ALA A 265 12.70 -25.94 9.93
N GLN A 266 13.33 -25.95 11.11
CA GLN A 266 13.40 -27.10 12.02
C GLN A 266 12.71 -26.85 13.37
N ASP A 267 12.73 -25.62 13.86
CA ASP A 267 12.32 -25.27 15.22
C ASP A 267 11.16 -24.26 15.23
N GLU A 268 11.31 -23.13 14.54
CA GLU A 268 10.36 -22.00 14.61
C GLU A 268 10.32 -21.14 13.35
N ILE A 269 9.13 -20.65 13.03
CA ILE A 269 8.87 -19.62 12.02
C ILE A 269 8.05 -18.50 12.66
N LEU A 270 8.59 -17.28 12.63
CA LEU A 270 7.92 -16.05 13.09
C LEU A 270 7.73 -15.13 11.89
N ILE A 271 6.51 -14.66 11.65
CA ILE A 271 6.17 -13.81 10.50
C ILE A 271 5.47 -12.56 10.98
N GLU A 272 5.97 -11.39 10.58
CA GLU A 272 5.27 -10.12 10.70
C GLU A 272 4.97 -9.61 9.28
N THR A 273 3.70 -9.38 8.96
CA THR A 273 3.30 -8.91 7.63
C THR A 273 1.99 -8.15 7.69
N HIS A 274 1.74 -7.29 6.70
CA HIS A 274 0.51 -6.52 6.61
C HIS A 274 -0.71 -7.40 6.33
N THR A 275 -0.65 -8.24 5.28
CA THR A 275 -1.73 -9.20 4.96
C THR A 275 -1.19 -10.58 4.65
N PHE A 276 -2.05 -11.59 4.85
CA PHE A 276 -1.81 -13.00 4.57
C PHE A 276 -2.98 -13.63 3.82
N GLU A 277 -2.83 -13.76 2.50
CA GLU A 277 -3.88 -14.20 1.58
C GLU A 277 -3.42 -15.35 0.67
N HIS A 278 -2.14 -15.73 0.77
CA HIS A 278 -1.52 -16.70 -0.12
C HIS A 278 -1.73 -18.16 0.35
N TRP A 279 -2.53 -18.92 -0.41
CA TRP A 279 -2.81 -20.33 -0.12
C TRP A 279 -1.57 -21.24 -0.15
N GLY A 280 -0.71 -21.16 -1.17
CA GLY A 280 0.52 -21.97 -1.25
C GLY A 280 1.44 -21.81 -0.04
N ILE A 281 1.74 -20.57 0.36
CA ILE A 281 2.49 -20.29 1.60
C ILE A 281 1.78 -20.85 2.84
N ALA A 282 0.45 -20.74 2.94
CA ALA A 282 -0.30 -21.36 4.03
C ALA A 282 -0.08 -22.88 4.07
N GLN A 283 -0.12 -23.56 2.92
CA GLN A 283 0.16 -24.99 2.83
C GLN A 283 1.60 -25.34 3.25
N ASP A 284 2.57 -24.51 2.87
CA ASP A 284 3.97 -24.69 3.27
C ASP A 284 4.13 -24.54 4.80
N LEU A 285 3.46 -23.58 5.42
CA LEU A 285 3.44 -23.39 6.88
C LEU A 285 2.73 -24.54 7.61
N LEU A 286 1.59 -25.00 7.10
CA LEU A 286 0.88 -26.17 7.62
C LEU A 286 1.75 -27.43 7.52
N SER A 287 2.54 -27.56 6.46
CA SER A 287 3.52 -28.65 6.31
C SER A 287 4.66 -28.51 7.32
N ALA A 288 5.08 -27.30 7.67
CA ALA A 288 6.04 -27.08 8.75
C ALA A 288 5.47 -27.48 10.13
N ARG A 289 4.21 -27.15 10.42
CA ARG A 289 3.50 -27.60 11.62
C ARG A 289 3.46 -29.13 11.72
N GLN A 290 3.19 -29.83 10.63
CA GLN A 290 3.22 -31.30 10.59
C GLN A 290 4.60 -31.89 10.88
N ARG A 291 5.69 -31.16 10.60
CA ARG A 291 7.05 -31.54 10.96
C ARG A 291 7.42 -31.20 12.41
N GLY A 292 6.56 -30.49 13.14
CA GLY A 292 6.78 -30.09 14.54
C GLY A 292 7.32 -28.66 14.73
N VAL A 293 7.53 -27.90 13.64
CA VAL A 293 8.04 -26.52 13.67
C VAL A 293 6.98 -25.59 14.26
N SER A 294 7.32 -24.75 15.25
CA SER A 294 6.41 -23.72 15.77
C SER A 294 6.14 -22.65 14.70
N VAL A 295 4.91 -22.19 14.55
CA VAL A 295 4.57 -21.11 13.60
C VAL A 295 3.75 -20.05 14.31
N THR A 296 4.20 -18.81 14.25
CA THR A 296 3.46 -17.63 14.73
C THR A 296 3.48 -16.55 13.66
N ILE A 297 2.30 -16.02 13.34
CA ILE A 297 2.13 -14.90 12.41
C ILE A 297 1.43 -13.75 13.12
N LEU A 298 1.99 -12.54 13.00
CA LEU A 298 1.41 -11.28 13.43
C LEU A 298 0.99 -10.47 12.19
N LEU A 299 -0.27 -10.05 12.18
CA LEU A 299 -0.94 -9.41 11.05
C LEU A 299 -1.55 -8.05 11.45
N GLU A 300 -1.75 -7.20 10.45
CA GLU A 300 -2.61 -6.02 10.59
C GLU A 300 -4.07 -6.45 10.84
N GLY A 301 -4.69 -5.90 11.88
CA GLY A 301 -6.06 -6.20 12.27
C GLY A 301 -7.13 -5.36 11.56
N GLY A 302 -6.76 -4.19 11.04
CA GLY A 302 -7.64 -3.26 10.33
C GLY A 302 -7.02 -2.69 9.05
N PRO A 303 -6.57 -3.52 8.08
CA PRO A 303 -5.99 -2.99 6.85
C PRO A 303 -7.04 -2.22 6.04
N PRO A 304 -6.65 -1.31 5.13
CA PRO A 304 -7.61 -0.59 4.28
C PRO A 304 -8.54 -1.55 3.54
N GLY A 305 -9.86 -1.34 3.66
CA GLY A 305 -10.87 -2.26 3.11
C GLY A 305 -11.26 -3.43 4.03
N GLY A 306 -10.61 -3.55 5.19
CA GLY A 306 -10.87 -4.56 6.20
C GLY A 306 -10.18 -5.89 5.92
N MET A 307 -10.25 -6.81 6.90
CA MET A 307 -9.67 -8.14 6.79
C MET A 307 -10.43 -9.00 5.78
N SER A 308 -9.73 -9.52 4.77
CA SER A 308 -10.33 -10.37 3.73
C SER A 308 -10.76 -11.74 4.27
N ASP A 309 -11.81 -12.31 3.69
CA ASP A 309 -12.27 -13.66 4.07
C ASP A 309 -11.24 -14.74 3.74
N GLN A 310 -10.39 -14.51 2.74
CA GLN A 310 -9.22 -15.33 2.46
C GLN A 310 -8.29 -15.35 3.68
N GLN A 311 -7.88 -14.19 4.20
CA GLN A 311 -7.01 -14.10 5.37
C GLN A 311 -7.61 -14.80 6.60
N LYS A 312 -8.89 -14.54 6.88
CA LYS A 312 -9.64 -15.20 7.95
C LYS A 312 -9.60 -16.72 7.81
N TYR A 313 -9.85 -17.24 6.60
CA TYR A 313 -9.80 -18.66 6.31
C TYR A 313 -8.40 -19.25 6.50
N LEU A 314 -7.34 -18.59 6.03
CA LEU A 314 -5.97 -19.07 6.20
C LEU A 314 -5.56 -19.12 7.68
N CYS A 315 -5.91 -18.09 8.45
CA CYS A 315 -5.68 -18.08 9.90
C CYS A 315 -6.46 -19.18 10.62
N GLN A 316 -7.72 -19.43 10.22
CA GLN A 316 -8.50 -20.56 10.73
C GLN A 316 -7.79 -21.91 10.48
N GLN A 317 -7.26 -22.13 9.27
CA GLN A 317 -6.53 -23.36 8.96
C GLN A 317 -5.24 -23.49 9.79
N LEU A 318 -4.49 -22.39 9.95
CA LEU A 318 -3.25 -22.38 10.72
C LEU A 318 -3.50 -22.67 12.21
N GLU A 319 -4.52 -22.05 12.81
CA GLU A 319 -4.92 -22.30 14.21
C GLU A 319 -5.41 -23.75 14.40
N ALA A 320 -6.16 -24.30 13.44
CA ALA A 320 -6.57 -25.70 13.46
C ALA A 320 -5.38 -26.69 13.42
N ALA A 321 -4.22 -26.25 12.90
CA ALA A 321 -2.95 -26.99 12.90
C ALA A 321 -2.03 -26.62 14.07
N GLU A 322 -2.58 -26.03 15.13
CA GLU A 322 -1.84 -25.59 16.32
C GLU A 322 -0.72 -24.56 15.99
N GLY A 323 -0.82 -23.86 14.86
CA GLY A 323 -0.09 -22.61 14.65
C GLY A 323 -0.78 -21.45 15.37
N GLN A 324 -0.17 -20.28 15.35
CA GLN A 324 -0.73 -19.10 16.01
C GLN A 324 -0.89 -17.94 15.02
N CYS A 325 -2.12 -17.48 14.81
CA CYS A 325 -2.40 -16.27 14.04
C CYS A 325 -2.86 -15.17 14.99
N TRP A 326 -2.17 -14.03 14.94
CA TRP A 326 -2.40 -12.87 15.79
C TRP A 326 -2.61 -11.63 14.94
N PHE A 327 -3.40 -10.70 15.47
CA PHE A 327 -3.71 -9.42 14.86
C PHE A 327 -3.35 -8.29 15.83
N MET A 328 -2.72 -7.23 15.33
CA MET A 328 -2.68 -5.94 16.02
C MET A 328 -3.97 -5.20 15.68
N VAL A 329 -4.84 -4.95 16.67
CA VAL A 329 -6.20 -4.46 16.45
C VAL A 329 -6.45 -3.11 17.12
N ASN A 330 -7.40 -2.38 16.56
CA ASN A 330 -8.06 -1.24 17.18
C ASN A 330 -9.53 -1.60 17.50
N ASP A 331 -9.94 -1.41 18.75
CA ASP A 331 -11.30 -1.62 19.24
C ASP A 331 -11.63 -0.50 20.25
N ASP A 332 -11.99 0.66 19.71
CA ASP A 332 -12.35 1.88 20.46
C ASP A 332 -13.42 1.65 21.56
N PRO A 333 -14.51 0.88 21.33
CA PRO A 333 -15.45 0.50 22.39
C PRO A 333 -14.83 -0.31 23.55
N ALA A 334 -13.83 -1.12 23.27
CA ALA A 334 -13.11 -1.91 24.27
C ALA A 334 -11.89 -1.19 24.85
N ASP A 335 -11.65 0.06 24.44
CA ASP A 335 -10.52 0.89 24.89
C ASP A 335 -9.15 0.27 24.51
N VAL A 336 -9.13 -0.39 23.36
CA VAL A 336 -7.93 -1.01 22.76
C VAL A 336 -7.57 -0.20 21.52
N TYR A 337 -6.32 0.27 21.47
CA TYR A 337 -5.83 1.06 20.36
C TYR A 337 -4.56 0.41 19.82
N ASP A 338 -4.48 0.29 18.50
CA ASP A 338 -3.29 -0.15 17.80
C ASP A 338 -2.15 0.84 18.00
N ARG A 339 -0.94 0.31 18.17
CA ARG A 339 0.24 1.16 18.36
C ARG A 339 0.60 1.92 17.09
N TYR A 340 0.46 1.32 15.93
CA TYR A 340 0.84 1.92 14.65
C TYR A 340 -0.40 2.20 13.83
N THR A 341 -0.35 3.19 12.93
CA THR A 341 -1.45 3.39 11.96
C THR A 341 -1.63 2.17 11.08
N TYR A 342 -0.53 1.51 10.70
CA TYR A 342 -0.54 0.17 10.14
C TYR A 342 0.71 -0.61 10.58
N LEU A 343 0.53 -1.89 10.91
CA LEU A 343 1.57 -2.91 10.90
C LEU A 343 1.92 -3.22 9.43
N HIS A 344 3.04 -2.69 8.96
CA HIS A 344 3.40 -2.73 7.54
C HIS A 344 4.82 -3.23 7.27
N ALA A 345 5.59 -3.61 8.30
CA ALA A 345 6.80 -4.39 8.12
C ALA A 345 6.46 -5.78 7.56
N LYS A 346 7.36 -6.33 6.75
CA LYS A 346 7.19 -7.64 6.09
C LYS A 346 8.47 -8.42 6.25
N PHE A 347 8.52 -9.28 7.27
CA PHE A 347 9.65 -10.16 7.49
C PHE A 347 9.25 -11.54 8.02
N MET A 348 10.15 -12.50 7.83
CA MET A 348 10.04 -13.85 8.37
C MET A 348 11.37 -14.24 9.02
N LEU A 349 11.34 -14.59 10.30
CA LEU A 349 12.44 -15.20 11.03
C LEU A 349 12.27 -16.72 11.02
N VAL A 350 13.37 -17.44 10.76
CA VAL A 350 13.39 -18.91 10.75
C VAL A 350 14.49 -19.39 11.68
N ASP A 351 14.10 -20.22 12.66
CA ASP A 351 14.96 -20.89 13.65
C ASP A 351 15.91 -19.96 14.43
N GLY A 352 15.62 -18.66 14.47
CA GLY A 352 16.54 -17.63 15.00
C GLY A 352 17.88 -17.55 14.25
N GLN A 353 17.94 -18.04 13.01
CA GLN A 353 19.16 -18.16 12.20
C GLN A 353 19.09 -17.44 10.86
N GLN A 354 17.88 -17.19 10.36
CA GLN A 354 17.66 -16.54 9.07
C GLN A 354 16.55 -15.50 9.20
N VAL A 355 16.66 -14.45 8.40
CA VAL A 355 15.60 -13.45 8.22
C VAL A 355 15.37 -13.22 6.74
N LEU A 356 14.11 -13.20 6.31
CA LEU A 356 13.65 -12.63 5.05
C LEU A 356 13.02 -11.27 5.31
N ILE A 357 13.34 -10.27 4.49
CA ILE A 357 12.69 -8.96 4.45
C ILE A 357 12.15 -8.74 3.03
N ALA A 358 10.90 -8.29 2.90
CA ALA A 358 10.23 -8.18 1.61
C ALA A 358 9.53 -6.82 1.40
N SER A 359 9.33 -6.44 0.13
CA SER A 359 8.46 -5.32 -0.24
C SER A 359 6.98 -5.70 -0.35
N GLU A 360 6.72 -6.99 -0.52
CA GLU A 360 5.43 -7.58 -0.81
C GLU A 360 4.69 -8.06 0.42
N ASN A 361 3.35 -8.00 0.37
CA ASN A 361 2.50 -8.76 1.29
C ASN A 361 2.50 -10.25 0.89
N LEU A 362 2.04 -11.13 1.77
CA LEU A 362 1.86 -12.55 1.46
C LEU A 362 0.55 -12.76 0.68
N SER A 363 0.50 -12.26 -0.56
CA SER A 363 -0.70 -12.26 -1.43
C SER A 363 -0.47 -13.09 -2.71
N PRO A 364 -1.49 -13.79 -3.23
CA PRO A 364 -1.39 -14.55 -4.49
C PRO A 364 -0.98 -13.69 -5.69
N ASN A 365 -1.31 -12.40 -5.67
CA ASN A 365 -0.92 -11.46 -6.74
C ASN A 365 0.53 -11.00 -6.61
N SER A 366 1.14 -11.14 -5.43
CA SER A 366 2.53 -10.75 -5.18
C SER A 366 3.49 -11.91 -5.34
N LEU A 367 3.09 -13.11 -4.90
CA LEU A 367 3.95 -14.29 -4.83
C LEU A 367 3.33 -15.48 -5.57
N PRO A 368 2.92 -15.35 -6.85
CA PRO A 368 2.21 -16.43 -7.51
C PRO A 368 3.04 -17.74 -7.54
N ASP A 369 2.37 -18.86 -7.29
CA ASP A 369 2.89 -20.23 -7.23
C ASP A 369 2.52 -21.08 -8.47
N ASP A 370 2.20 -20.41 -9.58
CA ASP A 370 1.92 -21.00 -10.89
C ASP A 370 3.15 -21.63 -11.56
N ASP A 371 2.90 -22.47 -12.57
CA ASP A 371 3.96 -22.95 -13.45
C ASP A 371 4.52 -21.79 -14.29
N LYS A 372 5.80 -21.49 -14.11
CA LYS A 372 6.50 -20.40 -14.78
C LYS A 372 6.83 -20.68 -16.24
N SER A 373 6.49 -21.85 -16.77
CA SER A 373 6.92 -22.32 -18.10
C SER A 373 6.38 -21.50 -19.28
N ASP A 374 5.24 -20.84 -19.13
CA ASP A 374 4.60 -20.00 -20.16
C ASP A 374 4.54 -18.50 -19.79
N GLY A 375 5.19 -18.10 -18.70
CA GLY A 375 5.13 -16.76 -18.14
C GLY A 375 4.55 -16.77 -16.72
N THR A 376 4.28 -15.60 -16.16
CA THR A 376 3.55 -15.46 -14.89
C THR A 376 2.97 -14.05 -14.75
N LEU A 377 1.85 -13.90 -14.05
CA LEU A 377 1.17 -12.62 -13.79
C LEU A 377 1.30 -12.27 -12.31
N GLY A 378 1.74 -11.04 -12.00
CA GLY A 378 1.88 -10.64 -10.61
C GLY A 378 2.38 -9.22 -10.41
N ARG A 379 2.72 -8.89 -9.16
CA ARG A 379 3.27 -7.61 -8.76
C ARG A 379 4.78 -7.63 -8.78
N ARG A 380 5.37 -6.55 -9.28
CA ARG A 380 6.82 -6.35 -9.21
C ARG A 380 7.22 -5.92 -7.81
N GLY A 381 8.17 -6.65 -7.23
CA GLY A 381 8.67 -6.47 -5.88
C GLY A 381 10.00 -7.19 -5.66
N THR A 382 10.59 -7.00 -4.49
CA THR A 382 11.90 -7.57 -4.12
C THR A 382 11.88 -8.15 -2.71
N LEU A 383 12.78 -9.10 -2.47
CA LEU A 383 12.96 -9.74 -1.16
C LEU A 383 14.43 -10.09 -0.94
N LEU A 384 14.91 -9.95 0.28
CA LEU A 384 16.27 -10.30 0.68
C LEU A 384 16.24 -11.21 1.88
N ALA A 385 16.87 -12.38 1.77
CA ALA A 385 17.17 -13.25 2.90
C ALA A 385 18.64 -13.14 3.31
N THR A 386 18.92 -13.27 4.60
CA THR A 386 20.28 -13.45 5.09
C THR A 386 20.34 -14.28 6.36
N ASN A 387 21.48 -14.95 6.58
CA ASN A 387 21.83 -15.61 7.83
C ASN A 387 22.85 -14.80 8.67
N ALA A 388 22.99 -13.50 8.40
CA ALA A 388 23.82 -12.61 9.21
C ALA A 388 23.26 -12.54 10.64
N ALA A 389 23.98 -13.12 11.60
CA ALA A 389 23.51 -13.29 12.98
C ALA A 389 23.12 -11.95 13.64
N GLU A 390 23.87 -10.88 13.37
CA GLU A 390 23.60 -9.55 13.90
C GLU A 390 22.30 -8.95 13.33
N VAL A 391 22.04 -9.17 12.03
CA VAL A 391 20.78 -8.74 11.38
C VAL A 391 19.60 -9.53 11.95
N VAL A 392 19.74 -10.85 12.05
CA VAL A 392 18.71 -11.75 12.60
C VAL A 392 18.40 -11.36 14.04
N SER A 393 19.42 -11.14 14.88
CA SER A 393 19.23 -10.73 16.27
C SER A 393 18.57 -9.36 16.39
N TYR A 394 18.87 -8.41 15.50
CA TYR A 394 18.25 -7.09 15.54
C TYR A 394 16.77 -7.14 15.14
N VAL A 395 16.44 -7.87 14.06
CA VAL A 395 15.04 -8.05 13.62
C VAL A 395 14.24 -8.90 14.63
N ALA A 396 14.87 -9.87 15.30
CA ALA A 396 14.24 -10.58 16.41
C ALA A 396 13.96 -9.65 17.62
N GLY A 397 14.78 -8.63 17.84
CA GLY A 397 14.51 -7.58 18.82
C GLY A 397 13.29 -6.72 18.47
N ILE A 398 13.13 -6.39 17.19
CA ILE A 398 11.92 -5.73 16.67
C ILE A 398 10.69 -6.61 16.89
N TRP A 399 10.74 -7.88 16.46
CA TRP A 399 9.67 -8.85 16.70
C TRP A 399 9.31 -8.94 18.19
N ALA A 400 10.28 -8.97 19.09
CA ALA A 400 10.01 -9.06 20.53
C ALA A 400 9.34 -7.79 21.10
N ALA A 401 9.57 -6.62 20.50
CA ALA A 401 8.90 -5.37 20.87
C ALA A 401 7.48 -5.29 20.27
N ASP A 402 7.29 -5.77 19.04
CA ASP A 402 6.00 -5.74 18.36
C ASP A 402 5.08 -6.88 18.85
N PHE A 403 5.62 -8.08 19.12
CA PHE A 403 4.90 -9.26 19.56
C PHE A 403 5.19 -9.65 21.02
N ALA A 404 4.55 -8.92 21.95
CA ALA A 404 4.53 -9.27 23.37
C ALA A 404 3.09 -9.30 23.90
N PRO A 405 2.30 -10.35 23.59
CA PRO A 405 0.86 -10.40 23.94
C PRO A 405 0.57 -10.44 25.45
N ALA A 406 1.59 -10.69 26.27
CA ALA A 406 1.48 -10.55 27.73
C ALA A 406 1.57 -9.09 28.20
N LEU A 407 2.07 -8.19 27.35
CA LEU A 407 2.29 -6.76 27.66
C LEU A 407 1.32 -5.87 26.87
N HIS A 408 1.06 -6.19 25.61
CA HIS A 408 0.29 -5.33 24.71
C HIS A 408 -1.14 -5.85 24.49
N HIS A 409 -2.12 -4.99 24.79
CA HIS A 409 -3.55 -5.29 24.72
C HIS A 409 -4.15 -5.21 23.30
N ASP A 410 -3.44 -4.57 22.38
CA ASP A 410 -3.74 -4.50 20.95
C ASP A 410 -3.50 -5.83 20.23
N LEU A 411 -2.83 -6.80 20.86
CA LEU A 411 -2.58 -8.11 20.28
C LEU A 411 -3.71 -9.08 20.58
N ARG A 412 -4.45 -9.47 19.53
CA ARG A 412 -5.54 -10.46 19.61
C ARG A 412 -5.19 -11.71 18.82
N ARG A 413 -5.19 -12.85 19.49
CA ARG A 413 -5.12 -14.14 18.80
C ARG A 413 -6.43 -14.39 18.08
N TYR A 414 -6.35 -15.04 16.93
CA TYR A 414 -7.51 -15.52 16.19
C TYR A 414 -8.48 -16.30 17.11
N ASP A 415 -9.76 -16.01 16.96
CA ASP A 415 -10.89 -16.73 17.55
C ASP A 415 -12.07 -16.73 16.56
N ASP A 416 -13.23 -17.26 16.98
CA ASP A 416 -14.42 -17.36 16.12
C ASP A 416 -14.96 -16.01 15.62
N THR A 417 -14.58 -14.88 16.23
CA THR A 417 -14.94 -13.54 15.74
C THR A 417 -14.20 -13.18 14.44
N PHE A 418 -13.06 -13.80 14.20
CA PHE A 418 -12.26 -13.68 12.97
C PHE A 418 -12.56 -14.78 11.96
N ALA A 419 -13.62 -15.58 12.15
CA ALA A 419 -13.93 -16.67 11.24
C ALA A 419 -14.41 -16.16 9.86
N PRO A 420 -14.03 -16.84 8.76
CA PRO A 420 -14.60 -16.55 7.45
C PRO A 420 -16.10 -16.93 7.43
N PRO A 421 -16.87 -16.42 6.45
CA PRO A 421 -18.26 -16.83 6.26
C PRO A 421 -18.39 -18.35 6.09
N LEU A 422 -19.48 -18.92 6.62
CA LEU A 422 -19.75 -20.35 6.47
C LEU A 422 -19.83 -20.73 4.98
N GLY A 423 -19.06 -21.75 4.58
CA GLY A 423 -19.01 -22.22 3.20
C GLY A 423 -18.07 -21.42 2.29
N TYR A 424 -17.25 -20.52 2.85
CA TYR A 424 -16.21 -19.82 2.10
C TYR A 424 -15.28 -20.81 1.37
N VAL A 425 -15.02 -20.53 0.09
CA VAL A 425 -14.10 -21.31 -0.75
C VAL A 425 -12.85 -20.46 -0.98
N PRO A 426 -11.66 -20.92 -0.55
CA PRO A 426 -10.44 -20.15 -0.70
C PRO A 426 -10.02 -20.03 -2.17
N ILE A 427 -9.38 -18.92 -2.48
CA ILE A 427 -8.63 -18.76 -3.73
C ILE A 427 -7.37 -19.62 -3.61
N THR A 428 -7.23 -20.58 -4.51
CA THR A 428 -6.12 -21.56 -4.52
C THR A 428 -5.29 -21.54 -5.80
N THR A 429 -5.76 -20.81 -6.83
CA THR A 429 -5.04 -20.61 -8.08
C THR A 429 -4.45 -19.22 -8.12
N THR A 430 -3.22 -19.10 -8.57
CA THR A 430 -2.50 -17.83 -8.70
C THR A 430 -1.91 -17.70 -10.10
N GLY A 431 -1.31 -16.55 -10.39
CA GLY A 431 -0.56 -16.33 -11.62
C GLY A 431 -1.43 -16.15 -12.87
N GLY A 432 -0.86 -16.49 -14.01
CA GLY A 432 -1.48 -16.28 -15.32
C GLY A 432 -0.45 -16.05 -16.42
N THR A 433 -0.86 -16.14 -17.68
CA THR A 433 0.07 -16.03 -18.81
C THR A 433 0.37 -14.56 -19.14
N THR A 434 1.62 -14.12 -18.96
CA THR A 434 2.10 -12.77 -19.36
C THR A 434 3.45 -12.82 -20.10
N ALA A 435 4.25 -11.76 -20.00
CA ALA A 435 5.64 -11.76 -20.42
C ALA A 435 6.46 -12.87 -19.74
N THR A 436 7.48 -13.34 -20.45
CA THR A 436 8.39 -14.42 -20.04
C THR A 436 9.07 -14.12 -18.70
N VAL A 437 9.12 -15.09 -17.79
CA VAL A 437 9.95 -15.06 -16.57
C VAL A 437 11.41 -14.78 -16.95
N ARG A 438 12.00 -13.76 -16.34
CA ARG A 438 13.36 -13.29 -16.64
C ARG A 438 14.36 -13.70 -15.58
N TYR A 439 13.90 -13.89 -14.35
CA TYR A 439 14.72 -14.23 -13.19
C TYR A 439 14.25 -15.56 -12.60
N PRO A 440 14.51 -16.71 -13.26
CA PRO A 440 13.99 -18.01 -12.81
C PRO A 440 14.62 -18.51 -11.50
N ALA A 441 15.66 -17.85 -11.00
CA ALA A 441 16.31 -18.17 -9.73
C ALA A 441 16.75 -16.88 -9.02
N PRO A 442 16.76 -16.87 -7.68
CA PRO A 442 17.28 -15.74 -6.91
C PRO A 442 18.80 -15.61 -7.07
N LEU A 443 19.32 -14.40 -6.87
CA LEU A 443 20.75 -14.15 -6.79
C LEU A 443 21.27 -14.57 -5.42
N LEU A 444 22.36 -15.35 -5.40
CA LEU A 444 23.04 -15.76 -4.18
C LEU A 444 24.40 -15.05 -4.08
N VAL A 445 24.64 -14.35 -2.97
CA VAL A 445 25.91 -13.69 -2.68
C VAL A 445 26.44 -14.20 -1.34
N THR A 446 27.72 -14.55 -1.27
CA THR A 446 28.39 -14.88 -0.01
C THR A 446 29.61 -13.98 0.15
N ALA A 447 29.52 -13.00 1.03
CA ALA A 447 30.54 -11.97 1.19
C ALA A 447 30.43 -11.27 2.55
N ALA A 448 31.44 -10.47 2.88
CA ALA A 448 31.35 -9.46 3.94
C ALA A 448 30.75 -8.18 3.36
N LEU A 449 29.47 -7.91 3.63
CA LEU A 449 28.75 -6.76 3.05
C LEU A 449 28.41 -5.73 4.14
N PRO A 450 28.70 -4.42 3.94
CA PRO A 450 28.18 -3.37 4.79
C PRO A 450 26.66 -3.29 4.68
N LEU A 451 25.98 -3.32 5.84
CA LEU A 451 24.53 -3.31 5.98
C LEU A 451 24.09 -2.22 6.94
N GLU A 452 22.91 -1.71 6.70
CA GLU A 452 22.19 -0.83 7.62
C GLU A 452 20.71 -1.25 7.67
N LEU A 453 20.15 -1.42 8.88
CA LEU A 453 18.71 -1.62 9.08
C LEU A 453 18.05 -0.31 9.45
N ILE A 454 16.92 -0.03 8.80
CA ILE A 454 16.10 1.17 8.94
C ILE A 454 14.66 0.74 9.21
N HIS A 455 13.98 1.42 10.12
CA HIS A 455 12.59 1.14 10.41
C HIS A 455 11.84 2.41 10.85
N ALA A 456 10.53 2.40 10.58
CA ALA A 456 9.62 3.45 11.00
C ALA A 456 8.77 2.96 12.17
N PRO A 457 8.40 3.86 13.10
CA PRO A 457 8.53 5.31 13.03
C PRO A 457 9.81 5.90 13.63
N GLU A 458 10.73 5.07 14.13
CA GLU A 458 11.81 5.52 15.03
C GLU A 458 12.95 6.26 14.31
N ASN A 459 13.44 5.71 13.19
CA ASN A 459 14.68 6.19 12.55
C ASN A 459 14.60 6.36 11.03
N ALA A 460 13.45 6.11 10.41
CA ALA A 460 13.27 6.21 8.95
C ALA A 460 13.47 7.63 8.38
N THR A 461 13.27 8.69 9.18
CA THR A 461 13.45 10.09 8.75
C THR A 461 14.83 10.66 9.04
N ARG A 462 15.78 9.88 9.54
CA ARG A 462 17.10 10.42 9.92
C ARG A 462 17.83 11.05 8.72
N PRO A 463 18.32 12.29 8.83
CA PRO A 463 19.02 12.95 7.72
C PRO A 463 20.46 12.46 7.53
N ASP A 464 21.08 11.90 8.57
CA ASP A 464 22.49 11.54 8.65
C ASP A 464 22.78 10.06 8.38
N SER A 465 21.73 9.23 8.31
CA SER A 465 21.81 7.79 8.11
C SER A 465 20.66 7.28 7.24
N GLY A 466 20.60 5.97 7.01
CA GLY A 466 19.56 5.34 6.21
C GLY A 466 19.51 5.87 4.78
N LEU A 467 18.29 5.96 4.25
CA LEU A 467 18.06 6.34 2.86
C LEU A 467 18.38 7.81 2.59
N PHE A 468 18.05 8.72 3.51
CA PHE A 468 18.36 10.14 3.35
C PHE A 468 19.86 10.39 3.44
N GLY A 469 20.56 9.76 4.40
CA GLY A 469 22.01 9.82 4.50
C GLY A 469 22.72 9.25 3.27
N LEU A 470 22.18 8.20 2.65
CA LEU A 470 22.70 7.65 1.39
C LEU A 470 22.46 8.61 0.20
N LEU A 471 21.23 9.10 0.04
CA LEU A 471 20.88 10.03 -1.05
C LEU A 471 21.68 11.33 -0.95
N ALA A 472 21.94 11.82 0.26
CA ALA A 472 22.75 13.01 0.52
C ALA A 472 24.18 12.91 -0.04
N GLN A 473 24.72 11.70 -0.20
CA GLN A 473 26.06 11.48 -0.74
C GLN A 473 26.12 11.50 -2.27
N ALA A 474 25.00 11.23 -2.96
CA ALA A 474 24.98 11.17 -4.43
C ALA A 474 25.20 12.56 -5.05
N GLY A 475 26.14 12.65 -6.00
CA GLY A 475 26.47 13.88 -6.74
C GLY A 475 26.90 13.62 -8.18
N ALA A 476 27.78 14.49 -8.71
CA ALA A 476 28.20 14.43 -10.11
C ALA A 476 28.79 13.06 -10.52
N GLY A 477 28.15 12.38 -11.46
CA GLY A 477 28.57 11.07 -11.97
C GLY A 477 28.02 9.87 -11.19
N ASP A 478 27.27 10.11 -10.13
CA ASP A 478 26.52 9.11 -9.37
C ASP A 478 25.12 8.89 -9.97
N GLU A 479 24.47 7.79 -9.59
CA GLU A 479 23.15 7.39 -10.10
C GLU A 479 22.19 7.04 -8.96
N VAL A 480 20.92 7.44 -9.11
CA VAL A 480 19.81 7.09 -8.22
C VAL A 480 18.68 6.49 -9.06
N LEU A 481 18.36 5.21 -8.84
CA LEU A 481 17.24 4.52 -9.48
C LEU A 481 16.17 4.18 -8.43
N VAL A 482 14.93 4.56 -8.67
CA VAL A 482 13.83 4.43 -7.69
C VAL A 482 12.69 3.65 -8.31
N GLN A 483 12.33 2.52 -7.73
CA GLN A 483 11.13 1.77 -8.12
C GLN A 483 10.19 1.63 -6.93
N GLN A 484 9.03 2.28 -7.00
CA GLN A 484 8.18 2.53 -5.84
C GLN A 484 6.70 2.39 -6.15
N LEU A 485 5.96 1.81 -5.20
CA LEU A 485 4.49 1.79 -5.20
C LEU A 485 3.93 3.21 -5.10
N SER A 486 4.49 4.04 -4.22
CA SER A 486 4.00 5.39 -4.00
C SER A 486 5.14 6.34 -3.66
N GLU A 487 5.21 7.45 -4.40
CA GLU A 487 6.05 8.61 -4.08
C GLU A 487 5.20 9.87 -4.21
N ARG A 488 5.19 10.71 -3.17
CA ARG A 488 4.40 11.95 -3.14
C ARG A 488 5.29 13.17 -3.31
N ILE A 489 4.83 14.16 -4.09
CA ILE A 489 5.42 15.51 -4.14
C ILE A 489 5.27 16.25 -2.81
N VAL A 490 4.13 16.09 -2.14
CA VAL A 490 3.85 16.68 -0.84
C VAL A 490 3.38 15.61 0.13
N TRP A 491 3.85 15.73 1.35
CA TRP A 491 3.34 15.01 2.51
C TRP A 491 2.14 15.77 3.09
N ASP A 492 1.43 15.13 4.02
CA ASP A 492 0.18 15.68 4.54
C ASP A 492 0.45 16.95 5.39
N ASP A 493 1.65 17.07 5.96
CA ASP A 493 2.12 18.23 6.72
C ASP A 493 3.01 19.23 5.95
N GLY A 494 3.34 18.98 4.68
CA GLY A 494 4.24 19.85 3.92
C GLY A 494 5.01 19.19 2.80
N ALA A 495 6.23 19.68 2.54
CA ALA A 495 7.06 19.15 1.47
C ALA A 495 7.52 17.72 1.76
N SER A 496 7.46 16.84 0.75
CA SER A 496 7.95 15.47 0.89
C SER A 496 9.47 15.44 1.01
N LEU A 497 9.98 14.91 2.14
CA LEU A 497 11.42 14.75 2.33
C LEU A 497 12.04 13.87 1.25
N ARG A 498 11.30 12.84 0.81
CA ARG A 498 11.73 11.89 -0.23
C ARG A 498 11.90 12.59 -1.57
N PHE A 499 10.90 13.38 -1.97
CA PHE A 499 10.92 14.16 -3.20
C PHE A 499 12.09 15.17 -3.20
N GLU A 500 12.22 15.93 -2.12
CA GLU A 500 13.30 16.92 -1.97
C GLU A 500 14.68 16.27 -1.99
N ALA A 501 14.85 15.09 -1.38
CA ALA A 501 16.12 14.37 -1.40
C ALA A 501 16.55 13.96 -2.83
N TYR A 502 15.60 13.54 -3.68
CA TYR A 502 15.88 13.22 -5.09
C TYR A 502 16.27 14.46 -5.89
N VAL A 503 15.52 15.56 -5.73
CA VAL A 503 15.83 16.83 -6.39
C VAL A 503 17.20 17.35 -5.93
N ALA A 504 17.51 17.23 -4.63
CA ALA A 504 18.80 17.65 -4.09
C ALA A 504 19.96 16.81 -4.64
N ALA A 505 19.79 15.49 -4.81
CA ALA A 505 20.79 14.64 -5.46
C ALA A 505 21.03 15.06 -6.92
N ALA A 506 19.95 15.32 -7.67
CA ALA A 506 20.04 15.80 -9.04
C ALA A 506 20.73 17.17 -9.15
N ARG A 507 20.43 18.10 -8.23
CA ARG A 507 21.11 19.41 -8.15
C ARG A 507 22.59 19.32 -7.82
N ARG A 508 23.02 18.25 -7.11
CA ARG A 508 24.44 17.93 -6.92
C ARG A 508 25.11 17.26 -8.14
N GLY A 509 24.33 16.95 -9.17
CA GLY A 509 24.79 16.39 -10.45
C GLY A 509 24.58 14.89 -10.64
N ALA A 510 23.83 14.22 -9.75
CA ALA A 510 23.49 12.82 -9.91
C ALA A 510 22.45 12.61 -11.02
N THR A 511 22.55 11.51 -11.74
CA THR A 511 21.49 11.02 -12.64
C THR A 511 20.39 10.39 -11.79
N VAL A 512 19.15 10.85 -11.93
CA VAL A 512 18.01 10.34 -11.15
C VAL A 512 16.92 9.78 -12.07
N ARG A 513 16.44 8.57 -11.77
CA ARG A 513 15.38 7.88 -12.53
C ARG A 513 14.33 7.30 -11.58
N LEU A 514 13.08 7.71 -11.73
CA LEU A 514 11.94 7.21 -10.94
C LEU A 514 10.98 6.42 -11.83
N LEU A 515 10.75 5.16 -11.49
CA LEU A 515 9.71 4.31 -12.05
C LEU A 515 8.66 4.07 -10.96
N LEU A 516 7.55 4.78 -11.07
CA LEU A 516 6.48 4.70 -10.09
C LEU A 516 5.38 3.77 -10.56
N ASP A 517 4.62 3.21 -9.64
CA ASP A 517 3.46 2.41 -9.99
C ASP A 517 2.42 3.24 -10.78
N GLY A 518 1.85 2.63 -11.81
CA GLY A 518 0.72 3.18 -12.57
C GLY A 518 -0.56 2.33 -12.46
N PHE A 519 -0.55 1.19 -11.76
CA PHE A 519 -1.70 0.30 -11.66
C PHE A 519 -2.66 0.68 -10.52
N PHE A 520 -2.10 1.02 -9.36
CA PHE A 520 -2.80 1.50 -8.17
C PHE A 520 -2.90 3.03 -8.13
N ASP A 521 -2.32 3.72 -9.11
CA ASP A 521 -2.30 5.18 -9.15
C ASP A 521 -3.68 5.74 -9.54
N ASP A 522 -4.10 6.80 -8.87
CA ASP A 522 -5.23 7.63 -9.28
C ASP A 522 -4.68 8.90 -9.94
N PRO A 523 -4.59 8.97 -11.28
CA PRO A 523 -3.94 10.09 -11.96
C PRO A 523 -4.71 11.41 -11.79
N THR A 524 -5.93 11.39 -11.25
CA THR A 524 -6.70 12.60 -10.95
C THR A 524 -6.35 13.22 -9.59
N SER A 525 -5.72 12.44 -8.70
CA SER A 525 -5.28 12.93 -7.40
C SER A 525 -4.08 13.87 -7.55
N PRO A 526 -4.06 15.02 -6.84
CA PRO A 526 -2.93 15.96 -6.86
C PRO A 526 -1.67 15.41 -6.18
N THR A 527 -1.77 14.30 -5.43
CA THR A 527 -0.66 13.63 -4.75
C THR A 527 -0.35 12.25 -5.35
N SER A 528 -0.87 11.97 -6.55
CA SER A 528 -0.62 10.75 -7.32
C SER A 528 0.84 10.59 -7.77
N ASN A 529 1.24 9.37 -8.13
CA ASN A 529 2.53 9.10 -8.76
C ASN A 529 2.64 9.87 -10.09
N HIS A 530 1.56 9.96 -10.86
CA HIS A 530 1.50 10.75 -12.08
C HIS A 530 1.81 12.24 -11.82
N ALA A 531 1.16 12.84 -10.81
CA ALA A 531 1.40 14.23 -10.42
C ALA A 531 2.86 14.44 -9.93
N THR A 532 3.39 13.50 -9.14
CA THR A 532 4.79 13.50 -8.70
C THR A 532 5.75 13.51 -9.89
N CYS A 533 5.53 12.66 -10.90
CA CYS A 533 6.36 12.65 -12.10
C CYS A 533 6.29 13.95 -12.90
N ILE A 534 5.09 14.53 -13.09
CA ILE A 534 4.92 15.82 -13.78
C ILE A 534 5.74 16.90 -13.09
N ALA A 535 5.63 17.00 -11.76
CA ALA A 535 6.35 18.02 -11.01
C ALA A 535 7.86 17.83 -11.06
N LEU A 536 8.35 16.60 -10.92
CA LEU A 536 9.77 16.31 -10.97
C LEU A 536 10.37 16.66 -12.35
N LEU A 537 9.67 16.31 -13.43
CA LEU A 537 10.08 16.62 -14.80
C LEU A 537 10.04 18.13 -15.09
N ALA A 538 9.09 18.86 -14.53
CA ALA A 538 9.03 20.31 -14.66
C ALA A 538 10.24 20.99 -13.99
N ILE A 539 10.63 20.55 -12.79
CA ILE A 539 11.85 21.01 -12.11
C ILE A 539 13.09 20.66 -12.95
N ALA A 540 13.17 19.42 -13.43
CA ALA A 540 14.28 18.96 -14.25
C ALA A 540 14.47 19.80 -15.51
N GLN A 541 13.37 20.13 -16.21
CA GLN A 541 13.39 20.99 -17.39
C GLN A 541 13.80 22.42 -17.05
N ALA A 542 13.29 22.99 -15.96
CA ALA A 542 13.57 24.37 -15.57
C ALA A 542 15.03 24.57 -15.14
N GLU A 543 15.62 23.59 -14.46
CA GLU A 543 16.97 23.67 -13.89
C GLU A 543 18.04 22.96 -14.74
N GLY A 544 17.64 22.22 -15.78
CA GLY A 544 18.55 21.45 -16.62
C GLY A 544 19.15 20.23 -15.91
N LEU A 545 18.38 19.58 -15.03
CA LEU A 545 18.81 18.43 -14.25
C LEU A 545 18.66 17.12 -15.04
N ASP A 546 19.55 16.15 -14.80
CA ASP A 546 19.46 14.82 -15.38
C ASP A 546 18.47 13.92 -14.60
N VAL A 547 17.18 14.24 -14.73
CA VAL A 547 16.10 13.52 -14.05
C VAL A 547 15.07 13.00 -15.05
N GLN A 548 14.62 11.76 -14.87
CA GLN A 548 13.45 11.22 -15.56
C GLN A 548 12.51 10.55 -14.56
N CYS A 549 11.22 10.61 -14.85
CA CYS A 549 10.17 9.94 -14.08
C CYS A 549 9.11 9.40 -15.03
N GLN A 550 8.63 8.19 -14.79
CA GLN A 550 7.47 7.64 -15.46
C GLN A 550 6.68 6.71 -14.54
N THR A 551 5.40 6.52 -14.86
CA THR A 551 4.58 5.47 -14.23
C THR A 551 4.60 4.21 -15.08
N GLY A 552 4.39 3.03 -14.46
CA GLY A 552 4.42 1.76 -15.18
C GLY A 552 3.72 0.60 -14.47
N ASN A 553 3.49 -0.47 -15.23
CA ASN A 553 2.94 -1.74 -14.75
C ASN A 553 3.67 -2.90 -15.47
N PRO A 554 4.93 -3.19 -15.11
CA PRO A 554 5.80 -4.07 -15.91
C PRO A 554 5.41 -5.55 -15.85
N THR A 555 4.65 -5.97 -14.84
CA THR A 555 4.30 -7.38 -14.58
C THR A 555 2.80 -7.65 -14.59
N GLY A 556 1.99 -6.67 -14.98
CA GLY A 556 0.55 -6.80 -15.20
C GLY A 556 -0.34 -6.45 -14.00
N LEU A 557 0.12 -6.62 -12.75
CA LEU A 557 -0.65 -6.29 -11.53
C LEU A 557 -0.05 -5.17 -10.66
N GLY A 558 0.83 -4.35 -11.25
CA GLY A 558 1.43 -3.17 -10.63
C GLY A 558 2.86 -3.36 -10.12
N ILE A 559 3.46 -2.23 -9.76
CA ILE A 559 4.71 -2.13 -9.01
C ILE A 559 4.34 -2.02 -7.54
N HIS A 560 4.66 -3.03 -6.76
CA HIS A 560 4.51 -3.03 -5.30
C HIS A 560 5.88 -3.09 -4.60
N ASN A 561 6.94 -2.77 -5.34
CA ASN A 561 8.29 -2.61 -4.85
C ASN A 561 8.46 -1.32 -4.03
N LYS A 562 9.44 -1.32 -3.12
CA LYS A 562 9.90 -0.13 -2.38
C LYS A 562 11.41 -0.10 -2.38
N MET A 563 11.97 0.10 -3.57
CA MET A 563 13.39 -0.02 -3.85
C MET A 563 14.01 1.33 -4.22
N VAL A 564 15.17 1.60 -3.65
CA VAL A 564 16.08 2.64 -4.14
C VAL A 564 17.47 2.05 -4.33
N LEU A 565 18.02 2.20 -5.53
CA LEU A 565 19.39 1.83 -5.86
C LEU A 565 20.19 3.12 -5.98
N VAL A 566 21.36 3.14 -5.35
CA VAL A 566 22.25 4.31 -5.41
C VAL A 566 23.65 3.84 -5.76
N ARG A 567 24.27 4.46 -6.76
CA ARG A 567 25.69 4.31 -7.04
C ARG A 567 26.42 5.56 -6.60
N VAL A 568 27.20 5.48 -5.52
CA VAL A 568 27.99 6.60 -4.98
C VAL A 568 29.48 6.27 -5.07
N GLY A 569 30.27 7.15 -5.69
CA GLY A 569 31.72 6.98 -5.76
C GLY A 569 32.15 5.67 -6.43
N GLY A 570 31.34 5.19 -7.38
CA GLY A 570 31.54 3.93 -8.09
C GLY A 570 31.05 2.68 -7.35
N ARG A 571 30.52 2.79 -6.13
CA ARG A 571 30.01 1.66 -5.33
C ARG A 571 28.49 1.61 -5.36
N GLY A 572 27.92 0.43 -5.60
CA GLY A 572 26.48 0.18 -5.62
C GLY A 572 25.92 -0.10 -4.23
N TYR A 573 24.76 0.48 -3.95
CA TYR A 573 23.95 0.30 -2.75
C TYR A 573 22.53 -0.06 -3.15
N VAL A 574 21.92 -0.99 -2.41
CA VAL A 574 20.51 -1.37 -2.57
C VAL A 574 19.78 -1.05 -1.28
N HIS A 575 18.64 -0.38 -1.36
CA HIS A 575 17.72 -0.14 -0.26
C HIS A 575 16.40 -0.83 -0.60
N LEU A 576 15.97 -1.78 0.23
CA LEU A 576 14.82 -2.66 0.01
C LEU A 576 14.01 -2.79 1.30
N GLY A 577 12.69 -2.92 1.21
CA GLY A 577 11.85 -3.11 2.39
C GLY A 577 10.41 -2.73 2.14
N SER A 578 9.73 -2.27 3.19
CA SER A 578 8.29 -1.96 3.16
C SER A 578 7.95 -0.47 3.04
N LEU A 579 8.94 0.43 3.17
CA LEU A 579 8.78 1.89 3.21
C LEU A 579 8.29 2.49 1.88
N ASN A 580 7.02 2.93 1.83
CA ASN A 580 6.54 3.80 0.77
C ASN A 580 7.08 5.23 0.92
N GLY A 581 7.03 6.04 -0.13
CA GLY A 581 7.38 7.46 -0.12
C GLY A 581 6.39 8.40 0.58
N THR A 582 5.49 7.87 1.41
CA THR A 582 4.44 8.64 2.11
C THR A 582 4.87 9.02 3.52
N GLU A 583 4.24 10.08 4.04
CA GLU A 583 4.44 10.55 5.42
C GLU A 583 4.11 9.47 6.45
N THR A 584 2.93 8.84 6.32
CA THR A 584 2.46 7.80 7.22
C THR A 584 3.44 6.64 7.30
N SER A 585 4.01 6.19 6.17
CA SER A 585 5.03 5.14 6.18
C SER A 585 6.28 5.53 6.97
N HIS A 586 6.70 6.79 6.97
CA HIS A 586 7.91 7.21 7.69
C HIS A 586 7.68 7.52 9.17
N LYS A 587 6.47 7.96 9.53
CA LYS A 587 6.21 8.57 10.85
C LYS A 587 5.18 7.84 11.71
N LEU A 588 4.36 6.95 11.15
CA LEU A 588 3.20 6.38 11.85
C LEU A 588 3.02 4.87 11.69
N ASN A 589 3.51 4.29 10.60
CA ASN A 589 3.49 2.84 10.39
C ASN A 589 4.66 2.17 11.11
N ARG A 590 4.49 0.87 11.42
CA ARG A 590 5.62 -0.03 11.59
C ARG A 590 6.13 -0.43 10.20
N GLU A 591 7.37 -0.11 9.87
CA GLU A 591 8.00 -0.46 8.59
C GLU A 591 9.41 -0.99 8.83
N LEU A 592 9.95 -1.80 7.91
CA LEU A 592 11.32 -2.29 7.97
C LEU A 592 11.96 -2.24 6.58
N ALA A 593 13.21 -1.77 6.53
CA ALA A 593 14.05 -1.78 5.35
C ALA A 593 15.49 -2.15 5.70
N ILE A 594 16.18 -2.70 4.70
CA ILE A 594 17.59 -3.04 4.74
C ILE A 594 18.31 -2.37 3.59
N GLN A 595 19.44 -1.74 3.91
CA GLN A 595 20.34 -1.13 2.96
C GLN A 595 21.64 -1.92 2.92
N VAL A 596 22.08 -2.33 1.72
CA VAL A 596 23.28 -3.17 1.52
C VAL A 596 24.20 -2.52 0.51
N GLN A 597 25.47 -2.36 0.85
CA GLN A 597 26.49 -2.03 -0.15
C GLN A 597 26.94 -3.32 -0.85
N SER A 598 26.50 -3.52 -2.08
CA SER A 598 26.91 -4.64 -2.93
C SER A 598 26.78 -4.28 -4.41
N ASP A 599 27.91 -4.28 -5.12
CA ASP A 599 27.90 -4.01 -6.57
C ASP A 599 27.18 -5.10 -7.36
N GLU A 600 27.25 -6.35 -6.90
CA GLU A 600 26.59 -7.49 -7.55
C GLU A 600 25.07 -7.41 -7.41
N MET A 601 24.57 -7.17 -6.19
CA MET A 601 23.12 -6.98 -5.97
C MET A 601 22.61 -5.73 -6.67
N HIS A 602 23.36 -4.63 -6.62
CA HIS A 602 23.00 -3.40 -7.32
C HIS A 602 22.91 -3.65 -8.82
N ALA A 603 23.90 -4.32 -9.43
CA ALA A 603 23.88 -4.59 -10.87
C ALA A 603 22.68 -5.45 -11.28
N PHE A 604 22.37 -6.48 -10.48
CA PHE A 604 21.22 -7.36 -10.71
C PHE A 604 19.89 -6.60 -10.66
N LEU A 605 19.68 -5.75 -9.65
CA LEU A 605 18.44 -4.96 -9.54
C LEU A 605 18.40 -3.78 -10.50
N ALA A 606 19.53 -3.20 -10.89
CA ALA A 606 19.59 -2.16 -11.91
C ALA A 606 19.24 -2.74 -13.29
N GLU A 607 19.61 -4.00 -13.58
CA GLU A 607 19.15 -4.71 -14.77
C GLU A 607 17.62 -4.90 -14.74
N MET A 608 17.07 -5.35 -13.61
CA MET A 608 15.62 -5.45 -13.41
C MET A 608 14.93 -4.11 -13.65
N PHE A 609 15.42 -3.05 -13.00
CA PHE A 609 14.93 -1.69 -13.18
C PHE A 609 14.95 -1.28 -14.65
N GLY A 610 16.07 -1.47 -15.36
CA GLY A 610 16.20 -1.09 -16.77
C GLY A 610 15.29 -1.90 -17.71
N ARG A 611 14.89 -3.12 -17.32
CA ARG A 611 13.91 -3.93 -18.08
C ARG A 611 12.47 -3.51 -17.78
N ASP A 612 12.17 -3.20 -16.53
CA ASP A 612 10.87 -2.67 -16.11
C ASP A 612 10.66 -1.23 -16.59
N TRP A 613 11.75 -0.51 -16.86
CA TRP A 613 11.76 0.80 -17.49
C TRP A 613 11.30 0.65 -18.94
N LEU A 614 9.99 0.71 -19.14
CA LEU A 614 9.37 0.61 -20.46
C LEU A 614 9.91 1.73 -21.35
N TYR A 615 10.80 1.38 -22.28
CA TYR A 615 11.07 2.25 -23.41
C TYR A 615 9.82 2.22 -24.28
N THR A 616 9.09 3.33 -24.36
CA THR A 616 8.01 3.49 -25.33
C THR A 616 8.61 3.51 -26.74
N GLN A 617 8.91 2.33 -27.26
CA GLN A 617 9.27 2.10 -28.64
C GLN A 617 7.96 1.83 -29.36
N HIS A 618 7.51 2.76 -30.21
CA HIS A 618 6.45 2.47 -31.18
C HIS A 618 7.01 1.53 -32.26
N LEU A 619 7.17 0.26 -31.89
CA LEU A 619 7.39 -0.80 -32.86
C LEU A 619 6.03 -1.10 -33.49
N PRO A 620 5.91 -1.17 -34.83
CA PRO A 620 4.72 -1.73 -35.45
C PRO A 620 4.65 -3.20 -35.00
N LEU A 621 3.79 -3.46 -34.02
CA LEU A 621 3.51 -4.78 -33.51
C LEU A 621 2.70 -5.51 -34.58
N VAL A 622 3.34 -6.42 -35.31
CA VAL A 622 2.62 -7.39 -36.14
C VAL A 622 2.32 -8.58 -35.23
N LEU A 623 1.22 -8.49 -34.48
CA LEU A 623 0.66 -9.64 -33.77
C LEU A 623 0.19 -10.66 -34.82
N GLY A 624 0.75 -11.87 -34.79
CA GLY A 624 0.27 -12.97 -35.64
C GLY A 624 -1.19 -13.25 -35.33
N GLY A 625 -2.08 -12.97 -36.29
CA GLY A 625 -3.52 -13.23 -36.16
C GLY A 625 -4.34 -12.12 -35.50
N TYR A 626 -3.79 -10.91 -35.29
CA TYR A 626 -4.63 -9.76 -34.92
C TYR A 626 -5.54 -9.38 -36.08
N VAL A 627 -6.83 -9.25 -35.79
CA VAL A 627 -7.85 -8.72 -36.68
C VAL A 627 -8.36 -7.43 -36.04
N PRO A 628 -8.26 -6.27 -36.72
CA PRO A 628 -8.76 -5.02 -36.17
C PRO A 628 -10.29 -5.08 -36.01
N PRO A 629 -10.89 -4.21 -35.18
CA PRO A 629 -12.33 -4.05 -35.13
C PRO A 629 -12.92 -3.91 -36.53
N ALA A 630 -14.05 -4.57 -36.77
CA ALA A 630 -14.71 -4.51 -38.07
C ALA A 630 -15.09 -3.06 -38.40
N GLY A 631 -14.91 -2.68 -39.67
CA GLY A 631 -15.25 -1.34 -40.17
C GLY A 631 -16.70 -1.20 -40.62
N TYR A 632 -17.58 -2.13 -40.21
CA TYR A 632 -18.95 -2.29 -40.68
C TYR A 632 -19.83 -2.89 -39.58
N LEU A 633 -21.15 -2.84 -39.79
CA LEU A 633 -22.16 -3.36 -38.87
C LEU A 633 -22.06 -4.89 -38.77
N LEU A 634 -22.16 -5.44 -37.56
CA LEU A 634 -22.11 -6.88 -37.32
C LEU A 634 -23.38 -7.38 -36.64
N ILE A 635 -23.71 -8.65 -36.85
CA ILE A 635 -24.65 -9.38 -36.01
C ILE A 635 -23.88 -9.80 -34.74
N SER A 636 -24.32 -9.35 -33.57
CA SER A 636 -23.68 -9.63 -32.28
C SER A 636 -24.36 -10.77 -31.54
N GLU A 637 -25.66 -10.98 -31.71
CA GLU A 637 -26.38 -12.06 -31.06
C GLU A 637 -27.58 -12.55 -31.89
N LEU A 638 -27.86 -13.86 -31.85
CA LEU A 638 -29.02 -14.46 -32.50
C LEU A 638 -29.65 -15.52 -31.58
N LEU A 639 -30.90 -15.32 -31.17
CA LEU A 639 -31.72 -16.33 -30.50
C LEU A 639 -32.73 -16.90 -31.50
N TYR A 640 -32.48 -18.14 -31.95
CA TYR A 640 -33.30 -18.82 -32.95
C TYR A 640 -34.11 -20.02 -32.40
N ASP A 641 -33.90 -20.42 -31.15
CA ASP A 641 -34.62 -21.54 -30.52
C ASP A 641 -34.98 -21.17 -29.07
N PRO A 642 -35.91 -20.23 -28.84
CA PRO A 642 -36.28 -19.81 -27.49
C PRO A 642 -37.01 -20.92 -26.70
N ILE A 643 -37.16 -20.73 -25.39
CA ILE A 643 -37.92 -21.66 -24.55
C ILE A 643 -39.42 -21.42 -24.76
N GLY A 644 -40.07 -22.31 -25.51
CA GLY A 644 -41.52 -22.27 -25.70
C GLY A 644 -41.90 -21.91 -27.14
N PRO A 645 -42.91 -21.05 -27.37
CA PRO A 645 -43.22 -20.55 -28.71
C PRO A 645 -42.10 -19.66 -29.24
N ASP A 646 -41.85 -19.70 -30.55
CA ASP A 646 -40.80 -18.92 -31.23
C ASP A 646 -41.09 -17.41 -31.34
N ALA A 647 -41.97 -16.87 -30.48
CA ALA A 647 -42.45 -15.50 -30.58
C ALA A 647 -41.45 -14.44 -30.07
N ASP A 648 -40.50 -14.84 -29.22
CA ASP A 648 -39.45 -14.00 -28.64
C ASP A 648 -38.07 -14.23 -29.26
N GLU A 649 -38.01 -14.86 -30.44
CA GLU A 649 -36.83 -14.84 -31.30
C GLU A 649 -36.33 -13.40 -31.52
N PHE A 650 -35.01 -13.22 -31.49
CA PHE A 650 -34.40 -11.93 -31.75
C PHE A 650 -33.05 -12.06 -32.43
N ILE A 651 -32.67 -10.97 -33.10
CA ILE A 651 -31.35 -10.74 -33.65
C ILE A 651 -30.85 -9.37 -33.17
N GLU A 652 -29.61 -9.33 -32.72
CA GLU A 652 -28.94 -8.13 -32.24
C GLU A 652 -27.83 -7.72 -33.22
N LEU A 653 -27.74 -6.42 -33.49
CA LEU A 653 -26.71 -5.81 -34.30
C LEU A 653 -25.81 -4.91 -33.43
N ALA A 654 -24.52 -4.90 -33.71
CA ALA A 654 -23.56 -4.04 -33.04
C ALA A 654 -22.83 -3.13 -34.03
N ASN A 655 -22.56 -1.90 -33.62
CA ASN A 655 -21.67 -0.97 -34.34
C ASN A 655 -20.26 -0.99 -33.73
N PRO A 656 -19.31 -1.77 -34.27
CA PRO A 656 -17.93 -1.80 -33.80
C PRO A 656 -17.07 -0.64 -34.29
N THR A 657 -17.63 0.24 -35.14
CA THR A 657 -16.90 1.37 -35.71
C THR A 657 -16.85 2.55 -34.74
N SER A 658 -15.93 3.49 -34.97
CA SER A 658 -15.80 4.70 -34.16
C SER A 658 -16.77 5.83 -34.58
N LEU A 659 -17.68 5.59 -35.53
CA LEU A 659 -18.62 6.58 -36.05
C LEU A 659 -20.06 6.04 -36.02
N PRO A 660 -21.07 6.91 -35.86
CA PRO A 660 -22.46 6.49 -36.02
C PRO A 660 -22.72 5.92 -37.42
N LEU A 661 -23.46 4.82 -37.51
CA LEU A 661 -23.86 4.19 -38.76
C LEU A 661 -25.32 4.52 -39.08
N ASP A 662 -25.58 5.01 -40.30
CA ASP A 662 -26.94 5.16 -40.83
C ASP A 662 -27.39 3.82 -41.44
N LEU A 663 -28.39 3.22 -40.82
CA LEU A 663 -28.95 1.93 -41.19
C LEU A 663 -30.12 2.08 -42.17
N GLY A 664 -30.46 3.29 -42.61
CA GLY A 664 -31.53 3.52 -43.58
C GLY A 664 -31.34 2.68 -44.84
N GLY A 665 -32.27 1.74 -45.08
CA GLY A 665 -32.24 0.84 -46.23
C GLY A 665 -31.40 -0.44 -46.05
N TYR A 666 -30.66 -0.60 -44.94
CA TYR A 666 -30.11 -1.90 -44.55
C TYR A 666 -31.25 -2.91 -44.35
N SER A 667 -30.94 -4.19 -44.48
CA SER A 667 -31.95 -5.24 -44.33
C SER A 667 -31.47 -6.49 -43.61
N LEU A 668 -32.43 -7.18 -43.00
CA LEU A 668 -32.31 -8.51 -42.42
C LEU A 668 -33.15 -9.48 -43.25
N SER A 669 -32.65 -10.69 -43.46
CA SER A 669 -33.30 -11.64 -44.36
C SER A 669 -32.86 -13.08 -44.13
N ASP A 670 -33.80 -14.01 -44.16
CA ASP A 670 -33.61 -15.46 -44.26
C ASP A 670 -33.69 -15.95 -45.73
N ALA A 671 -34.02 -15.05 -46.67
CA ALA A 671 -34.01 -15.32 -48.10
C ALA A 671 -32.62 -15.16 -48.73
N THR A 672 -32.14 -16.19 -49.43
CA THR A 672 -30.87 -16.16 -50.17
C THR A 672 -31.05 -15.56 -51.57
N LEU A 673 -32.18 -15.83 -52.21
CA LEU A 673 -32.56 -15.32 -53.53
C LEU A 673 -33.93 -14.66 -53.47
N ILE A 674 -34.17 -13.72 -54.38
CA ILE A 674 -35.46 -13.02 -54.53
C ILE A 674 -36.66 -13.97 -54.79
N THR A 675 -36.37 -15.20 -55.23
CA THR A 675 -37.37 -16.24 -55.54
C THR A 675 -37.56 -17.27 -54.42
N ASP A 676 -36.88 -17.11 -53.28
CA ASP A 676 -37.00 -18.05 -52.15
C ASP A 676 -38.33 -17.87 -51.41
N PHE A 677 -38.78 -18.89 -50.68
CA PHE A 677 -40.02 -18.84 -49.88
C PHE A 677 -39.81 -18.17 -48.49
N ALA A 678 -38.86 -17.24 -48.41
CA ALA A 678 -38.40 -16.58 -47.19
C ALA A 678 -38.60 -15.05 -47.32
N ASP A 679 -38.16 -14.24 -46.36
CA ASP A 679 -38.51 -12.83 -46.27
C ASP A 679 -37.28 -11.89 -46.24
N LEU A 680 -37.54 -10.59 -46.48
CA LEU A 680 -36.57 -9.51 -46.34
C LEU A 680 -37.23 -8.29 -45.68
N ARG A 681 -36.62 -7.84 -44.58
CA ARG A 681 -37.09 -6.71 -43.76
C ARG A 681 -36.07 -5.58 -43.77
N ARG A 682 -36.50 -4.36 -44.08
CA ARG A 682 -35.66 -3.17 -44.18
C ARG A 682 -35.80 -2.26 -42.97
N PHE A 683 -34.69 -1.66 -42.55
CA PHE A 683 -34.71 -0.61 -41.55
C PHE A 683 -35.34 0.68 -42.13
N PRO A 684 -36.20 1.37 -41.36
CA PRO A 684 -36.73 2.67 -41.75
C PRO A 684 -35.64 3.71 -42.03
N ALA A 685 -35.94 4.68 -42.90
CA ALA A 685 -35.01 5.77 -43.16
C ALA A 685 -34.78 6.61 -41.88
N GLY A 686 -33.52 6.93 -41.58
CA GLY A 686 -33.13 7.71 -40.41
C GLY A 686 -32.80 6.88 -39.16
N THR A 687 -32.82 5.55 -39.25
CA THR A 687 -32.29 4.68 -38.20
C THR A 687 -30.78 4.85 -38.10
N VAL A 688 -30.27 5.28 -36.95
CA VAL A 688 -28.83 5.49 -36.71
C VAL A 688 -28.41 4.71 -35.47
N LEU A 689 -27.30 3.97 -35.55
CA LEU A 689 -26.70 3.25 -34.42
C LEU A 689 -25.36 3.89 -34.04
N ALA A 690 -25.19 4.32 -32.78
CA ALA A 690 -23.96 5.00 -32.37
C ALA A 690 -22.79 4.00 -32.17
N PRO A 691 -21.54 4.48 -32.09
CA PRO A 691 -20.38 3.63 -31.80
C PRO A 691 -20.56 2.83 -30.52
N SER A 692 -20.22 1.54 -30.56
CA SER A 692 -20.28 0.63 -29.40
C SER A 692 -21.67 0.50 -28.77
N GLU A 693 -22.73 0.70 -29.57
CA GLU A 693 -24.11 0.42 -29.18
C GLU A 693 -24.65 -0.84 -29.88
N ALA A 694 -25.64 -1.45 -29.24
CA ALA A 694 -26.41 -2.58 -29.74
C ALA A 694 -27.79 -2.10 -30.23
N LEU A 695 -28.37 -2.83 -31.19
CA LEU A 695 -29.73 -2.66 -31.68
C LEU A 695 -30.40 -4.02 -31.79
N VAL A 696 -31.55 -4.18 -31.16
CA VAL A 696 -32.28 -5.45 -31.07
C VAL A 696 -33.52 -5.44 -31.96
N VAL A 697 -33.64 -6.44 -32.83
CA VAL A 697 -34.85 -6.72 -33.62
C VAL A 697 -35.48 -8.02 -33.13
N ALA A 698 -36.71 -7.96 -32.65
CA ALA A 698 -37.45 -9.14 -32.22
C ALA A 698 -38.55 -9.54 -33.22
N GLN A 699 -38.99 -10.79 -33.19
CA GLN A 699 -40.12 -11.22 -34.01
C GLN A 699 -41.43 -10.52 -33.57
N GLN A 700 -41.74 -10.54 -32.27
CA GLN A 700 -42.88 -9.85 -31.65
C GLN A 700 -42.44 -9.09 -30.39
N ALA A 701 -42.62 -7.77 -30.35
CA ALA A 701 -42.21 -6.94 -29.21
C ALA A 701 -42.88 -7.36 -27.89
N THR A 702 -44.16 -7.75 -27.96
CA THR A 702 -44.91 -8.15 -26.76
C THR A 702 -44.37 -9.43 -26.12
N ALA A 703 -43.90 -10.40 -26.92
CA ALA A 703 -43.30 -11.63 -26.43
C ALA A 703 -41.87 -11.38 -25.92
N PHE A 704 -41.06 -10.64 -26.68
CA PHE A 704 -39.72 -10.24 -26.27
C PHE A 704 -39.72 -9.53 -24.91
N ARG A 705 -40.59 -8.53 -24.73
CA ARG A 705 -40.71 -7.80 -23.46
C ARG A 705 -41.10 -8.70 -22.31
N ALA A 706 -41.94 -9.71 -22.54
CA ALA A 706 -42.31 -10.66 -21.50
C ALA A 706 -41.12 -11.51 -21.03
N SER A 707 -40.18 -11.82 -21.93
CA SER A 707 -38.97 -12.60 -21.63
C SER A 707 -37.85 -11.75 -21.02
N TYR A 708 -37.61 -10.53 -21.51
CA TYR A 708 -36.43 -9.73 -21.17
C TYR A 708 -36.73 -8.47 -20.34
N GLY A 709 -38.00 -8.08 -20.19
CA GLY A 709 -38.42 -6.98 -19.31
C GLY A 709 -38.27 -5.56 -19.91
N PHE A 710 -37.88 -5.44 -21.18
CA PHE A 710 -37.80 -4.17 -21.92
C PHE A 710 -38.18 -4.36 -23.40
N ASP A 711 -38.31 -3.26 -24.13
CA ASP A 711 -38.77 -3.24 -25.53
C ASP A 711 -37.59 -3.48 -26.48
N PRO A 712 -37.74 -4.27 -27.55
CA PRO A 712 -36.74 -4.27 -28.62
C PRO A 712 -36.79 -2.94 -29.39
N ASP A 713 -35.73 -2.61 -30.11
CA ASP A 713 -35.68 -1.38 -30.94
C ASP A 713 -36.62 -1.48 -32.14
N PHE A 714 -36.77 -2.68 -32.71
CA PHE A 714 -37.72 -2.96 -33.78
C PHE A 714 -38.41 -4.30 -33.60
N GLU A 715 -39.60 -4.44 -34.19
CA GLU A 715 -40.28 -5.73 -34.35
C GLU A 715 -40.53 -6.09 -35.82
N VAL A 716 -40.69 -7.39 -36.10
CA VAL A 716 -41.01 -7.90 -37.45
C VAL A 716 -42.53 -7.92 -37.67
N LEU A 717 -43.28 -8.38 -36.68
CA LEU A 717 -44.73 -8.42 -36.68
C LEU A 717 -45.28 -7.34 -35.76
N GLU A 718 -46.19 -6.50 -36.27
CA GLU A 718 -46.84 -5.45 -35.48
C GLU A 718 -47.65 -6.09 -34.32
N THR A 719 -47.07 -6.07 -33.13
CA THR A 719 -47.71 -6.51 -31.89
C THR A 719 -47.78 -5.40 -30.83
N ASP A 720 -46.96 -4.36 -30.95
CA ASP A 720 -46.99 -3.18 -30.10
C ASP A 720 -46.74 -1.89 -30.91
N ALA A 721 -47.77 -1.05 -31.01
CA ALA A 721 -47.69 0.23 -31.74
C ALA A 721 -46.67 1.24 -31.16
N ALA A 722 -46.11 0.99 -29.97
CA ALA A 722 -45.01 1.77 -29.41
C ALA A 722 -43.63 1.36 -29.95
N VAL A 723 -43.48 0.16 -30.50
CA VAL A 723 -42.25 -0.36 -31.08
C VAL A 723 -42.30 -0.22 -32.60
N PRO A 724 -41.31 0.42 -33.24
CA PRO A 724 -41.28 0.53 -34.70
C PRO A 724 -41.14 -0.83 -35.39
N ASN A 725 -41.84 -1.04 -36.51
CA ASN A 725 -41.61 -2.23 -37.33
C ASN A 725 -40.43 -2.05 -38.29
N LEU A 726 -39.80 -3.17 -38.65
CA LEU A 726 -39.09 -3.25 -39.92
C LEU A 726 -40.06 -3.22 -41.10
N ILE A 727 -39.62 -2.62 -42.21
CA ILE A 727 -40.41 -2.45 -43.43
C ILE A 727 -40.28 -3.70 -44.29
N ASP A 728 -41.42 -4.34 -44.58
CA ASP A 728 -41.53 -5.47 -45.49
C ASP A 728 -41.13 -5.09 -46.94
N ASP A 729 -40.25 -5.87 -47.56
CA ASP A 729 -39.95 -5.77 -48.99
C ASP A 729 -40.73 -6.80 -49.79
N LEU A 730 -41.98 -6.46 -50.13
CA LEU A 730 -42.91 -7.34 -50.88
C LEU A 730 -42.41 -7.74 -52.28
N GLY A 731 -41.31 -7.15 -52.77
CA GLY A 731 -40.64 -7.54 -54.01
C GLY A 731 -39.68 -8.72 -53.86
N TRP A 732 -39.43 -9.16 -52.63
CA TRP A 732 -38.43 -10.16 -52.29
C TRP A 732 -39.07 -11.31 -51.51
N GLY A 733 -39.00 -12.51 -52.06
CA GLY A 733 -39.54 -13.70 -51.41
C GLY A 733 -41.06 -13.87 -51.52
N ASP A 734 -41.67 -14.58 -50.57
CA ASP A 734 -43.12 -14.78 -50.52
C ASP A 734 -43.78 -13.72 -49.60
N PRO A 735 -44.62 -12.81 -50.14
CA PRO A 735 -45.24 -11.73 -49.35
C PRO A 735 -46.26 -12.24 -48.31
N ALA A 736 -46.54 -13.55 -48.26
CA ALA A 736 -47.33 -14.18 -47.20
C ALA A 736 -46.47 -14.71 -46.04
N THR A 737 -45.15 -14.61 -46.13
CA THR A 737 -44.19 -15.05 -45.11
C THR A 737 -43.61 -13.85 -44.35
N PHE A 738 -42.91 -14.11 -43.25
CA PHE A 738 -42.20 -13.11 -42.47
C PHE A 738 -40.85 -13.66 -42.04
N LEU A 739 -39.91 -12.77 -41.72
CA LEU A 739 -38.59 -13.12 -41.21
C LEU A 739 -38.70 -13.91 -39.91
N GLN A 740 -38.28 -15.17 -39.95
CA GLN A 740 -38.31 -16.12 -38.84
C GLN A 740 -37.06 -16.99 -38.88
N PHE A 741 -36.66 -17.59 -37.77
CA PHE A 741 -35.40 -18.32 -37.69
C PHE A 741 -35.63 -19.81 -37.52
N GLY A 742 -35.18 -20.64 -38.47
CA GLY A 742 -35.43 -22.08 -38.38
C GLY A 742 -34.60 -22.79 -37.29
N ASN A 743 -35.24 -23.40 -36.28
CA ASN A 743 -34.57 -24.09 -35.16
C ASN A 743 -33.61 -25.23 -35.59
N SER A 744 -33.82 -25.81 -36.79
CA SER A 744 -32.97 -26.86 -37.37
C SER A 744 -31.83 -26.35 -38.27
N GLY A 745 -31.74 -25.03 -38.48
CA GLY A 745 -30.72 -24.38 -39.28
C GLY A 745 -31.30 -23.43 -40.33
N ASP A 746 -30.67 -22.26 -40.44
CA ASP A 746 -31.01 -21.21 -41.39
C ASP A 746 -29.77 -20.43 -41.87
N ILE A 747 -29.96 -19.52 -42.83
CA ILE A 747 -28.96 -18.51 -43.22
C ILE A 747 -29.56 -17.12 -43.08
N ILE A 748 -29.01 -16.33 -42.16
CA ILE A 748 -29.43 -14.96 -41.90
C ILE A 748 -28.43 -14.00 -42.51
N TYR A 749 -28.93 -13.12 -43.36
CA TYR A 749 -28.16 -12.07 -44.01
C TYR A 749 -28.46 -10.72 -43.39
N LEU A 750 -27.40 -10.01 -43.02
CA LEU A 750 -27.40 -8.56 -42.87
C LEU A 750 -26.89 -7.93 -44.16
N ARG A 751 -27.66 -7.03 -44.78
CA ARG A 751 -27.29 -6.38 -46.04
C ARG A 751 -27.30 -4.87 -45.95
N ASP A 752 -26.42 -4.24 -46.73
CA ASP A 752 -26.39 -2.78 -46.89
C ASP A 752 -27.56 -2.29 -47.77
N ALA A 753 -27.68 -0.97 -47.92
CA ALA A 753 -28.71 -0.33 -48.74
C ALA A 753 -28.55 -0.57 -50.26
N GLN A 754 -27.51 -1.28 -50.70
CA GLN A 754 -27.30 -1.73 -52.08
C GLN A 754 -27.54 -3.23 -52.24
N ASP A 755 -28.09 -3.88 -51.21
CA ASP A 755 -28.35 -5.32 -51.10
C ASP A 755 -27.08 -6.19 -51.14
N ASN A 756 -25.90 -5.64 -50.83
CA ASN A 756 -24.70 -6.45 -50.60
C ASN A 756 -24.74 -7.05 -49.20
N ALA A 757 -24.33 -8.31 -49.06
CA ALA A 757 -24.14 -8.92 -47.75
C ALA A 757 -23.01 -8.22 -46.99
N VAL A 758 -23.31 -7.81 -45.76
CA VAL A 758 -22.41 -7.14 -44.81
C VAL A 758 -21.93 -8.14 -43.76
N ASP A 759 -22.86 -8.93 -43.21
CA ASP A 759 -22.57 -10.01 -42.27
C ASP A 759 -23.55 -11.17 -42.50
N VAL A 760 -23.14 -12.40 -42.21
CA VAL A 760 -23.93 -13.61 -42.49
C VAL A 760 -23.72 -14.67 -41.41
N ILE A 761 -24.82 -15.09 -40.79
CA ILE A 761 -24.84 -16.27 -39.90
C ILE A 761 -25.47 -17.43 -40.66
N ALA A 762 -24.76 -18.55 -40.77
CA ALA A 762 -25.30 -19.82 -41.25
C ALA A 762 -25.14 -20.88 -40.17
N TYR A 763 -26.22 -21.54 -39.76
CA TYR A 763 -26.20 -22.51 -38.66
C TYR A 763 -26.98 -23.79 -38.99
N GLY A 764 -26.80 -24.82 -38.18
CA GLY A 764 -27.43 -26.13 -38.36
C GLY A 764 -27.00 -26.84 -39.64
N ASN A 765 -27.96 -27.22 -40.48
CA ASN A 765 -27.68 -27.95 -41.72
C ASN A 765 -27.39 -27.05 -42.95
N ARG A 766 -27.28 -25.73 -42.74
CA ARG A 766 -26.97 -24.75 -43.78
C ARG A 766 -25.50 -24.36 -43.76
N VAL A 767 -24.94 -24.00 -44.91
CA VAL A 767 -23.53 -23.62 -45.06
C VAL A 767 -23.43 -22.39 -45.95
N TYR A 768 -22.70 -21.37 -45.48
CA TYR A 768 -22.30 -20.23 -46.31
C TYR A 768 -20.81 -20.36 -46.69
N PRO A 769 -20.46 -20.40 -48.00
CA PRO A 769 -19.09 -20.72 -48.43
C PRO A 769 -17.97 -19.81 -47.91
N ALA A 770 -18.30 -18.58 -47.48
CA ALA A 770 -17.32 -17.59 -47.03
C ALA A 770 -17.17 -17.46 -45.51
N SER A 771 -18.17 -17.87 -44.70
CA SER A 771 -18.16 -17.74 -43.23
C SER A 771 -18.17 -19.06 -42.46
N GLY A 772 -18.36 -20.21 -43.11
CA GLY A 772 -18.46 -21.51 -42.42
C GLY A 772 -19.85 -21.78 -41.83
N VAL A 773 -19.92 -22.63 -40.79
CA VAL A 773 -21.16 -22.94 -40.06
C VAL A 773 -20.95 -22.58 -38.60
N CYS A 774 -21.85 -21.79 -38.03
CA CYS A 774 -21.84 -21.43 -36.63
C CYS A 774 -22.03 -22.66 -35.73
N PRO A 775 -21.53 -22.65 -34.48
CA PRO A 775 -21.87 -23.71 -33.54
C PRO A 775 -23.40 -23.80 -33.42
N LEU A 776 -23.92 -25.00 -33.15
CA LEU A 776 -25.32 -25.13 -32.76
C LEU A 776 -25.44 -24.78 -31.28
N VAL A 777 -26.53 -24.12 -30.91
CA VAL A 777 -26.83 -23.95 -29.49
C VAL A 777 -27.10 -25.31 -28.84
N SER A 778 -26.64 -25.51 -27.60
CA SER A 778 -26.74 -26.81 -26.93
C SER A 778 -28.09 -27.10 -26.30
N ALA A 779 -28.92 -26.08 -26.09
CA ALA A 779 -30.29 -26.21 -25.59
C ALA A 779 -31.18 -25.04 -26.04
N SER A 780 -32.50 -25.24 -26.05
CA SER A 780 -33.45 -24.15 -26.27
C SER A 780 -33.32 -23.08 -25.18
N GLY A 781 -33.42 -21.81 -25.56
CA GLY A 781 -33.17 -20.64 -24.71
C GLY A 781 -31.73 -20.15 -24.72
N HIS A 782 -30.83 -20.81 -25.44
CA HIS A 782 -29.48 -20.32 -25.70
C HIS A 782 -29.43 -19.51 -26.99
N SER A 783 -28.50 -18.56 -27.07
CA SER A 783 -28.24 -17.75 -28.27
C SER A 783 -26.87 -18.06 -28.88
N LEU A 784 -26.69 -17.70 -30.15
CA LEU A 784 -25.37 -17.55 -30.75
C LEU A 784 -24.88 -16.14 -30.48
N ARG A 785 -23.80 -16.00 -29.70
CA ARG A 785 -23.25 -14.70 -29.32
C ARG A 785 -21.86 -14.49 -29.90
N ARG A 786 -21.62 -13.36 -30.54
CA ARG A 786 -20.33 -12.98 -31.10
C ARG A 786 -19.35 -12.58 -29.99
N ARG A 787 -18.13 -13.11 -29.98
CA ARG A 787 -17.14 -12.80 -28.95
C ARG A 787 -15.70 -12.61 -29.47
N PRO A 788 -15.10 -11.41 -29.31
CA PRO A 788 -15.73 -10.18 -28.83
C PRO A 788 -16.67 -9.59 -29.88
N PHE A 789 -17.64 -8.75 -29.48
CA PHE A 789 -18.68 -8.24 -30.39
C PHE A 789 -18.11 -7.53 -31.63
N TRP A 790 -16.91 -6.94 -31.50
CA TRP A 790 -16.28 -6.11 -32.52
C TRP A 790 -15.41 -6.86 -33.52
N ARG A 791 -15.18 -8.16 -33.32
CA ARG A 791 -14.29 -8.95 -34.17
C ARG A 791 -15.10 -9.78 -35.17
N ASP A 792 -14.67 -9.72 -36.42
CA ASP A 792 -15.14 -10.63 -37.47
C ASP A 792 -13.97 -11.22 -38.24
N VAL A 793 -13.75 -12.53 -38.11
CA VAL A 793 -12.71 -13.24 -38.86
C VAL A 793 -13.29 -14.01 -40.05
N ASN A 794 -14.57 -13.83 -40.35
CA ASN A 794 -15.33 -14.59 -41.36
C ASN A 794 -15.25 -16.10 -41.10
N ASP A 795 -15.31 -16.50 -39.83
CA ASP A 795 -15.40 -17.89 -39.39
C ASP A 795 -16.37 -17.97 -38.23
N CYS A 796 -17.61 -18.34 -38.55
CA CYS A 796 -18.74 -18.46 -37.64
C CYS A 796 -18.39 -19.29 -36.38
N GLY A 797 -17.54 -20.33 -36.51
CA GLY A 797 -17.09 -21.17 -35.38
C GLY A 797 -16.07 -20.51 -34.44
N ARG A 798 -15.49 -19.38 -34.86
CA ARG A 798 -14.53 -18.58 -34.10
C ARG A 798 -15.08 -17.21 -33.70
N ASP A 799 -16.08 -16.75 -34.43
CA ASP A 799 -16.75 -15.48 -34.20
C ASP A 799 -17.88 -15.65 -33.18
N PHE A 800 -18.61 -16.77 -33.18
CA PHE A 800 -19.74 -17.01 -32.29
C PHE A 800 -19.51 -18.17 -31.30
N GLU A 801 -20.03 -18.00 -30.09
CA GLU A 801 -20.13 -19.04 -29.05
C GLU A 801 -21.61 -19.37 -28.75
N ASP A 802 -21.85 -20.59 -28.26
CA ASP A 802 -23.13 -20.99 -27.67
C ASP A 802 -23.27 -20.36 -26.29
N TRP A 803 -24.28 -19.52 -26.11
CA TRP A 803 -24.45 -18.70 -24.93
C TRP A 803 -25.72 -19.08 -24.14
N PRO A 804 -25.60 -19.58 -22.89
CA PRO A 804 -26.73 -20.10 -22.11
C PRO A 804 -27.61 -19.04 -21.46
N SER A 805 -27.32 -17.75 -21.64
CA SER A 805 -28.01 -16.66 -20.94
C SER A 805 -28.16 -15.44 -21.83
N PRO A 806 -28.99 -15.50 -22.90
CA PRO A 806 -29.14 -14.41 -23.85
C PRO A 806 -29.32 -13.06 -23.15
N ASP A 807 -28.49 -12.10 -23.53
CA ASP A 807 -28.35 -10.80 -22.88
C ASP A 807 -28.53 -9.64 -23.85
N PRO A 808 -29.69 -9.55 -24.55
CA PRO A 808 -29.91 -8.53 -25.58
C PRO A 808 -29.74 -7.12 -25.01
N GLY A 809 -29.12 -6.25 -25.79
CA GLY A 809 -28.72 -4.90 -25.44
C GLY A 809 -27.33 -4.79 -24.78
N LEU A 810 -26.65 -5.91 -24.49
CA LEU A 810 -25.32 -5.92 -23.86
C LEU A 810 -24.25 -6.51 -24.78
N LEU A 811 -23.23 -5.72 -25.09
CA LEU A 811 -22.14 -6.15 -25.95
C LEU A 811 -21.01 -6.83 -25.15
N PRO A 812 -20.62 -8.08 -25.48
CA PRO A 812 -19.56 -8.80 -24.78
C PRO A 812 -18.14 -8.36 -25.18
N ASP A 813 -17.28 -8.14 -24.18
CA ASP A 813 -15.88 -7.73 -24.32
C ASP A 813 -14.94 -8.73 -25.03
#